data_AF-A0AAE2CY20-F1
#
_entry.id   AF-A0AAE2CY20-F1
#
_cell.length_a   1.000
_cell.length_b   1.000
_cell.length_c   1.000
_cell.angle_alpha   90.00
_cell.angle_beta   90.00
_cell.angle_gamma   90.00
#
_symmetry.space_group_name_H-M   'P 1'
#
loop_
_entity.id
_entity.type
_entity.pdbx_description
1 polymer ?
#
loop_
_entity_poly.entity_id
_entity_poly.type
_entity_poly.pdbx_seq_one_letter_code
_entity_poly.pdbx_strand_id
1 'polypeptide(L)'
;MKIGFWNVRGFNRPLKHNGVAHLIKNNNLCLLGILETKLAASTIPRILHRSFPGWCQANNFDMITGGRILIIWNPAVIDLQSEDISQQVIHCRVTNKSSQLSFYITFTYGLYTVVNRRSMWEKLLELGQHMDMPWLILGDFNCVKSPTEKQLGVPPTWYELKDFTDCCLSLGLHDAPTTGCFYTWYSNNSNPVWCKLDRVFFNNEWLEAGLHCNAHFNPPGCLSDHSPGIVSILDPPVSKSKPFRFFNMWANHPDFTTTVEHGWNLNVDGTPQFSLCRKLKALKGPLKAFNNLHFSHISVRAKEVDLALQDAQLELESNPGNSVIRDSLGELRKKTIFLAEAERHFYYQKAKIHFLKMGDRNTKFFHDMVKRNAAKSSIMAISKSDGSTITSAEDIGREFTDYFTSLLGTEVQTLPVDNDVIFMAGIQDNELHGILARMEFARGEMPVRYLGIPLAAQRLSVSDYSLLVDKIASNISKWAAKSLSFAGRLELIRSVIQGVECFWLQIFPLPATVIEKIHHLCRNFLWNSRRAPVAWEEWVNNVYLRGGSIWEWQPKKGDSPLLRRLADIRDRLITAFGKTGAAVESMAASSNLKGLETSKAYEYFRPKHTRQPWKAAIWRAFIPPKYSFILWLGIRGRLATRDRLAFLACVWSDIRQWLGINRRMSTILSAIKWLKKEKTGSSVQNKARLLALACTVYSLWRHRNEVIFEGKAPCPEGLVISIRITVYRLLLTLFPHGMFAL
;
A
#
# COMPACT_ATOMS: atom_id res chain seq x y z
N MET A 1 24.59 18.85 -8.89
CA MET A 1 24.52 19.66 -10.13
C MET A 1 23.07 20.01 -10.45
N LYS A 2 22.75 21.19 -11.01
CA LYS A 2 21.37 21.59 -11.38
C LYS A 2 21.24 22.00 -12.84
N ILE A 3 20.23 21.47 -13.50
CA ILE A 3 19.92 21.64 -14.93
C ILE A 3 18.49 22.15 -15.04
N GLY A 4 18.18 22.99 -16.01
CA GLY A 4 16.81 23.41 -16.27
C GLY A 4 16.35 23.10 -17.69
N PHE A 5 15.04 23.17 -17.89
CA PHE A 5 14.45 23.37 -19.21
C PHE A 5 13.13 24.12 -19.11
N TRP A 6 12.77 24.85 -20.17
CA TRP A 6 11.53 25.62 -20.18
C TRP A 6 11.03 25.85 -21.60
N ASN A 7 9.81 25.41 -21.91
CA ASN A 7 9.09 25.92 -23.06
C ASN A 7 8.64 27.36 -22.78
N VAL A 8 9.31 28.31 -23.43
CA VAL A 8 9.07 29.75 -23.23
C VAL A 8 8.07 30.31 -24.23
N ARG A 9 7.59 29.52 -25.21
CA ARG A 9 6.63 29.94 -26.25
C ARG A 9 7.05 31.25 -26.94
N GLY A 10 8.24 31.24 -27.53
CA GLY A 10 8.87 32.36 -28.22
C GLY A 10 9.78 33.20 -27.32
N PHE A 11 11.02 33.46 -27.75
CA PHE A 11 12.11 34.02 -26.95
C PHE A 11 12.67 35.32 -27.54
N ASN A 12 11.88 36.08 -28.32
CA ASN A 12 12.32 37.35 -28.92
C ASN A 12 12.30 38.55 -27.95
N ARG A 13 11.49 38.48 -26.89
CA ARG A 13 11.22 39.63 -26.00
C ARG A 13 12.26 39.71 -24.87
N PRO A 14 12.88 40.89 -24.61
CA PRO A 14 13.84 41.06 -23.53
C PRO A 14 13.33 40.61 -22.15
N LEU A 15 12.04 40.81 -21.87
CA LEU A 15 11.40 40.35 -20.64
C LEU A 15 11.57 38.85 -20.41
N LYS A 16 11.48 38.04 -21.47
CA LYS A 16 11.68 36.58 -21.37
C LYS A 16 13.13 36.21 -21.13
N HIS A 17 14.08 36.98 -21.69
CA HIS A 17 15.50 36.76 -21.42
C HIS A 17 15.80 37.01 -19.94
N ASN A 18 15.24 38.09 -19.38
CA ASN A 18 15.37 38.40 -17.95
C ASN A 18 14.73 37.32 -17.08
N GLY A 19 13.56 36.81 -17.46
CA GLY A 19 12.91 35.69 -16.76
C GLY A 19 13.76 34.43 -16.75
N VAL A 20 14.36 34.08 -17.88
CA VAL A 20 15.31 32.95 -17.99
C VAL A 20 16.58 33.19 -17.17
N ALA A 21 17.16 34.39 -17.22
CA ALA A 21 18.32 34.75 -16.41
C ALA A 21 18.01 34.69 -14.90
N HIS A 22 16.82 35.11 -14.50
CA HIS A 22 16.34 35.01 -13.13
C HIS A 22 16.17 33.55 -12.69
N LEU A 23 15.61 32.69 -13.55
CA LEU A 23 15.51 31.25 -13.30
C LEU A 23 16.88 30.62 -13.09
N ILE A 24 17.87 30.96 -13.93
CA ILE A 24 19.26 30.50 -13.81
C ILE A 24 19.86 30.94 -12.48
N LYS A 25 19.77 32.24 -12.16
CA LYS A 25 20.38 32.83 -10.96
C LYS A 25 19.78 32.28 -9.67
N ASN A 26 18.46 32.24 -9.56
CA ASN A 26 17.80 31.82 -8.32
C ASN A 26 18.00 30.34 -8.01
N ASN A 27 18.21 29.52 -9.04
CA ASN A 27 18.34 28.07 -8.89
C ASN A 27 19.78 27.58 -9.07
N ASN A 28 20.74 28.47 -9.33
CA ASN A 28 22.14 28.14 -9.62
C ASN A 28 22.26 27.08 -10.73
N LEU A 29 21.56 27.31 -11.86
CA LEU A 29 21.60 26.39 -12.99
C LEU A 29 22.92 26.52 -13.74
N CYS A 30 23.47 25.39 -14.19
CA CYS A 30 24.69 25.36 -15.02
C CYS A 30 24.41 25.03 -16.49
N LEU A 31 23.22 24.53 -16.80
CA LEU A 31 22.75 24.12 -18.11
C LEU A 31 21.25 24.38 -18.20
N LEU A 32 20.79 24.92 -19.32
CA LEU A 32 19.38 25.21 -19.57
C LEU A 32 18.99 24.91 -21.01
N GLY A 33 17.90 24.15 -21.20
CA GLY A 33 17.23 24.00 -22.49
C GLY A 33 16.04 24.96 -22.63
N ILE A 34 16.09 25.87 -23.58
CA ILE A 34 15.03 26.81 -23.90
C ILE A 34 14.27 26.27 -25.11
N LEU A 35 12.99 25.93 -24.90
CA LEU A 35 12.14 25.28 -25.90
C LEU A 35 11.15 26.26 -26.51
N GLU A 36 10.74 25.96 -27.74
CA GLU A 36 9.89 26.77 -28.60
C GLU A 36 10.39 28.22 -28.78
N THR A 37 11.68 28.41 -29.07
CA THR A 37 12.26 29.76 -29.06
C THR A 37 11.74 30.71 -30.14
N LYS A 38 11.32 30.24 -31.33
CA LYS A 38 10.84 31.11 -32.41
C LYS A 38 11.88 32.19 -32.81
N LEU A 39 13.16 31.85 -32.72
CA LEU A 39 14.28 32.75 -32.99
C LEU A 39 14.93 32.45 -34.35
N ALA A 40 15.52 33.48 -34.96
CA ALA A 40 16.46 33.32 -36.06
C ALA A 40 17.89 33.14 -35.52
N ALA A 41 18.69 32.27 -36.15
CA ALA A 41 20.04 31.94 -35.68
C ALA A 41 20.94 33.19 -35.54
N SER A 42 20.78 34.17 -36.43
CA SER A 42 21.51 35.46 -36.40
C SER A 42 21.29 36.28 -35.13
N THR A 43 20.21 36.04 -34.38
CA THR A 43 19.90 36.78 -33.15
C THR A 43 20.59 36.23 -31.91
N ILE A 44 21.02 34.95 -31.93
CA ILE A 44 21.56 34.24 -30.77
C ILE A 44 22.81 34.93 -30.20
N PRO A 45 23.84 35.31 -30.98
CA PRO A 45 25.06 35.90 -30.43
C PRO A 45 24.78 37.18 -29.63
N ARG A 46 23.87 38.02 -30.13
CA ARG A 46 23.45 39.26 -29.45
C ARG A 46 22.73 38.98 -28.13
N ILE A 47 21.87 37.94 -28.10
CA ILE A 47 21.12 37.57 -26.89
C ILE A 47 22.08 37.04 -25.82
N LEU A 48 23.00 36.15 -26.21
CA LEU A 48 24.03 35.59 -25.32
C LEU A 48 24.93 36.67 -24.74
N HIS A 49 25.53 37.51 -25.60
CA HIS A 49 26.40 38.59 -25.15
C HIS A 49 25.72 39.52 -24.14
N ARG A 50 24.44 39.86 -24.37
CA ARG A 50 23.70 40.79 -23.50
C ARG A 50 23.20 40.15 -22.21
N SER A 51 22.64 38.93 -22.28
CA SER A 51 21.80 38.37 -21.21
C SER A 51 22.46 37.19 -20.50
N PHE A 52 23.43 36.53 -21.15
CA PHE A 52 24.12 35.33 -20.67
C PHE A 52 25.63 35.41 -20.99
N PRO A 53 26.33 36.46 -20.52
CA PRO A 53 27.73 36.67 -20.89
C PRO A 53 28.60 35.49 -20.46
N GLY A 54 29.46 35.02 -21.37
CA GLY A 54 30.35 33.88 -21.14
C GLY A 54 29.70 32.50 -21.24
N TRP A 55 28.40 32.40 -21.52
CA TRP A 55 27.72 31.13 -21.74
C TRP A 55 27.88 30.66 -23.18
N CYS A 56 28.01 29.34 -23.37
CA CYS A 56 28.05 28.68 -24.67
C CYS A 56 26.65 28.22 -25.10
N GLN A 57 26.51 27.82 -26.37
CA GLN A 57 25.21 27.45 -26.95
C GLN A 57 25.28 26.29 -27.94
N ALA A 58 24.18 25.55 -28.06
CA ALA A 58 23.89 24.59 -29.12
C ALA A 58 22.41 24.69 -29.49
N ASN A 59 22.04 24.51 -30.75
CA ASN A 59 20.67 24.69 -31.22
C ASN A 59 20.35 23.85 -32.44
N ASN A 60 19.06 23.72 -32.78
CA ASN A 60 18.59 22.96 -33.93
C ASN A 60 18.02 23.84 -35.07
N PHE A 61 18.47 25.09 -35.19
CA PHE A 61 17.79 26.08 -36.02
C PHE A 61 18.00 25.84 -37.52
N ASP A 62 19.08 25.15 -37.90
CA ASP A 62 19.34 24.73 -39.28
C ASP A 62 18.46 23.54 -39.68
N MET A 63 17.89 22.81 -38.72
CA MET A 63 17.04 21.64 -38.97
C MET A 63 15.56 22.02 -39.14
N ILE A 64 15.12 23.13 -38.54
CA ILE A 64 13.72 23.55 -38.55
C ILE A 64 13.56 25.07 -38.55
N THR A 65 12.72 25.56 -39.47
CA THR A 65 12.40 26.98 -39.58
C THR A 65 11.85 27.54 -38.27
N GLY A 66 12.45 28.64 -37.84
CA GLY A 66 12.07 29.37 -36.64
C GLY A 66 12.70 28.88 -35.34
N GLY A 67 13.60 27.89 -35.36
CA GLY A 67 14.43 27.56 -34.20
C GLY A 67 13.67 27.12 -32.94
N ARG A 68 13.61 25.82 -32.67
CA ARG A 68 12.78 25.29 -31.57
C ARG A 68 13.55 25.12 -30.28
N ILE A 69 14.73 24.53 -30.33
CA ILE A 69 15.51 24.16 -29.14
C ILE A 69 16.81 24.95 -29.14
N LEU A 70 17.05 25.71 -28.07
CA LEU A 70 18.30 26.39 -27.78
C LEU A 70 18.80 25.90 -26.42
N ILE A 71 19.96 25.28 -26.40
CA ILE A 71 20.66 24.86 -25.19
C ILE A 71 21.72 25.91 -24.88
N ILE A 72 21.81 26.34 -23.63
CA ILE A 72 22.87 27.22 -23.14
C ILE A 72 23.50 26.63 -21.88
N TRP A 73 24.81 26.80 -21.71
CA TRP A 73 25.51 26.34 -20.51
C TRP A 73 26.66 27.24 -20.10
N ASN A 74 27.04 27.12 -18.82
CA ASN A 74 28.23 27.75 -18.29
C ASN A 74 29.47 26.85 -18.53
N PRO A 75 30.39 27.22 -19.44
CA PRO A 75 31.56 26.41 -19.76
C PRO A 75 32.57 26.33 -18.60
N ALA A 76 32.46 27.18 -17.57
CA ALA A 76 33.30 27.07 -16.38
C ALA A 76 32.92 25.87 -15.49
N VAL A 77 31.67 25.40 -15.57
CA VAL A 77 31.14 24.34 -14.69
C VAL A 77 31.05 23.00 -15.41
N ILE A 78 30.60 23.02 -16.67
CA ILE A 78 30.41 21.81 -17.47
C ILE A 78 31.06 21.93 -18.83
N ASP A 79 31.49 20.80 -19.34
CA ASP A 79 31.79 20.60 -20.75
C ASP A 79 30.59 19.91 -21.40
N LEU A 80 30.19 20.38 -22.59
CA LEU A 80 29.03 19.87 -23.31
C LEU A 80 29.38 19.73 -24.78
N GLN A 81 29.26 18.50 -25.28
CA GLN A 81 29.47 18.14 -26.67
C GLN A 81 28.13 17.72 -27.28
N SER A 82 27.74 18.34 -28.40
CA SER A 82 26.55 17.92 -29.15
C SER A 82 26.90 16.73 -30.03
N GLU A 83 26.21 15.61 -29.84
CA GLU A 83 26.46 14.36 -30.57
C GLU A 83 25.48 14.19 -31.74
N ASP A 84 24.22 14.58 -31.54
CA ASP A 84 23.19 14.49 -32.58
C ASP A 84 22.17 15.63 -32.44
N ILE A 85 21.77 16.21 -33.58
CA ILE A 85 20.81 17.31 -33.67
C ILE A 85 19.77 16.96 -34.72
N SER A 86 18.50 17.00 -34.32
CA SER A 86 17.35 16.84 -35.21
C SER A 86 16.31 17.93 -34.97
N GLN A 87 15.20 17.88 -35.73
CA GLN A 87 14.12 18.87 -35.61
C GLN A 87 13.44 18.90 -34.24
N GLN A 88 13.41 17.77 -33.52
CA GLN A 88 12.67 17.61 -32.26
C GLN A 88 13.55 17.19 -31.09
N VAL A 89 14.83 16.87 -31.34
CA VAL A 89 15.76 16.32 -30.34
C VAL A 89 17.13 16.96 -30.52
N ILE A 90 17.75 17.38 -29.42
CA ILE A 90 19.19 17.64 -29.37
C ILE A 90 19.79 16.72 -28.31
N HIS A 91 20.72 15.88 -28.73
CA HIS A 91 21.43 14.92 -27.89
C HIS A 91 22.86 15.38 -27.65
N CYS A 92 23.26 15.40 -26.37
CA CYS A 92 24.56 15.88 -25.95
C CYS A 92 25.19 14.94 -24.93
N ARG A 93 26.52 14.91 -24.93
CA ARG A 93 27.31 14.39 -23.82
C ARG A 93 27.69 15.54 -22.91
N VAL A 94 27.46 15.38 -21.60
CA VAL A 94 27.78 16.39 -20.59
C VAL A 94 28.77 15.81 -19.60
N THR A 95 29.81 16.58 -19.30
CA THR A 95 30.80 16.25 -18.27
C THR A 95 30.90 17.40 -17.27
N ASN A 96 30.66 17.10 -16.00
CA ASN A 96 30.89 18.07 -14.94
C ASN A 96 32.39 18.19 -14.64
N LYS A 97 32.96 19.40 -14.73
CA LYS A 97 34.42 19.60 -14.60
C LYS A 97 34.95 19.37 -13.18
N SER A 98 34.14 19.58 -12.14
CA SER A 98 34.60 19.38 -10.76
C SER A 98 34.44 17.94 -10.30
N SER A 99 33.30 17.32 -10.57
CA SER A 99 33.03 15.94 -10.13
C SER A 99 33.49 14.88 -11.13
N GLN A 100 33.90 15.27 -12.34
CA GLN A 100 34.22 14.37 -13.46
C GLN A 100 33.07 13.41 -13.84
N LEU A 101 31.84 13.75 -13.44
CA LEU A 101 30.65 12.96 -13.77
C LEU A 101 30.28 13.22 -15.22
N SER A 102 30.26 12.17 -16.04
CA SER A 102 29.78 12.20 -17.42
C SER A 102 28.48 11.42 -17.60
N PHE A 103 27.57 11.98 -18.39
CA PHE A 103 26.31 11.33 -18.75
C PHE A 103 25.79 11.93 -20.06
N TYR A 104 24.89 11.20 -20.74
CA TYR A 104 24.16 11.73 -21.86
C TYR A 104 22.94 12.53 -21.40
N ILE A 105 22.68 13.64 -22.07
CA ILE A 105 21.45 14.42 -21.91
C ILE A 105 20.78 14.66 -23.25
N THR A 106 19.46 14.54 -23.29
CA THR A 106 18.66 14.78 -24.48
C THR A 106 17.58 15.80 -24.20
N PHE A 107 17.56 16.89 -24.96
CA PHE A 107 16.51 17.90 -24.92
C PHE A 107 15.48 17.62 -26.01
N THR A 108 14.20 17.53 -25.63
CA THR A 108 13.10 17.20 -26.54
C THR A 108 12.09 18.34 -26.69
N TYR A 109 11.60 18.51 -27.90
CA TYR A 109 10.42 19.30 -28.22
C TYR A 109 9.58 18.54 -29.25
N GLY A 110 8.56 17.83 -28.78
CA GLY A 110 7.65 17.08 -29.64
C GLY A 110 6.75 18.03 -30.42
N LEU A 111 6.56 17.76 -31.71
CA LEU A 111 5.60 18.50 -32.54
C LEU A 111 4.16 18.21 -32.11
N TYR A 112 3.24 19.07 -32.51
CA TYR A 112 1.87 19.06 -31.98
C TYR A 112 1.06 17.81 -32.37
N THR A 113 1.21 17.31 -33.60
CA THR A 113 0.42 16.18 -34.10
C THR A 113 1.08 14.84 -33.79
N VAL A 114 0.27 13.80 -33.56
CA VAL A 114 0.76 12.44 -33.31
C VAL A 114 1.71 11.96 -34.41
N VAL A 115 1.36 12.20 -35.67
CA VAL A 115 2.16 11.77 -36.84
C VAL A 115 3.53 12.46 -36.85
N ASN A 116 3.57 13.78 -36.64
CA ASN A 116 4.82 14.54 -36.69
C ASN A 116 5.74 14.18 -35.50
N ARG A 117 5.20 13.72 -34.37
CA ARG A 117 6.00 13.24 -33.24
C ARG A 117 6.69 11.90 -33.49
N ARG A 118 6.25 11.10 -34.46
CA ARG A 118 6.83 9.75 -34.66
C ARG A 118 8.32 9.77 -34.92
N SER A 119 8.81 10.74 -35.70
CA SER A 119 10.24 10.89 -35.95
C SER A 119 11.05 11.22 -34.70
N MET A 120 10.46 11.88 -33.69
CA MET A 120 11.09 12.06 -32.38
C MET A 120 11.24 10.72 -31.65
N TRP A 121 10.19 9.90 -31.64
CA TRP A 121 10.23 8.59 -30.97
C TRP A 121 11.20 7.63 -31.65
N GLU A 122 11.21 7.59 -32.97
CA GLU A 122 12.16 6.83 -33.78
C GLU A 122 13.59 7.27 -33.48
N LYS A 123 13.86 8.59 -33.41
CA LYS A 123 15.19 9.10 -33.08
C LYS A 123 15.63 8.75 -31.67
N LEU A 124 14.72 8.81 -30.68
CA LEU A 124 15.03 8.37 -29.32
C LEU A 124 15.32 6.87 -29.25
N LEU A 125 14.59 6.05 -30.03
CA LEU A 125 14.84 4.61 -30.14
C LEU A 125 16.21 4.31 -30.75
N GLU A 126 16.57 5.01 -31.84
CA GLU A 126 17.88 4.93 -32.49
C GLU A 126 19.01 5.25 -31.52
N LEU A 127 18.93 6.40 -30.83
CA LEU A 127 19.93 6.82 -29.83
C LEU A 127 20.05 5.81 -28.68
N GLY A 128 18.94 5.21 -28.27
CA GLY A 128 18.88 4.29 -27.13
C GLY A 128 19.38 2.87 -27.40
N GLN A 129 19.51 2.43 -28.66
CA GLN A 129 19.93 1.07 -29.00
C GLN A 129 21.36 0.73 -28.57
N HIS A 130 22.22 1.74 -28.39
CA HIS A 130 23.64 1.56 -28.11
C HIS A 130 24.13 2.35 -26.89
N MET A 131 23.24 2.72 -25.95
CA MET A 131 23.66 3.46 -24.77
C MET A 131 24.32 2.57 -23.71
N ASP A 132 25.55 2.91 -23.36
CA ASP A 132 26.39 2.28 -22.35
C ASP A 132 26.61 3.18 -21.11
N MET A 133 25.95 4.34 -21.06
CA MET A 133 26.17 5.38 -20.05
C MET A 133 24.83 5.85 -19.45
N PRO A 134 24.83 6.42 -18.23
CA PRO A 134 23.69 7.15 -17.70
C PRO A 134 23.13 8.15 -18.70
N TRP A 135 21.81 8.11 -18.89
CA TRP A 135 21.10 8.97 -19.83
C TRP A 135 19.93 9.68 -19.16
N LEU A 136 19.85 10.99 -19.37
CA LEU A 136 18.77 11.86 -18.92
C LEU A 136 18.05 12.45 -20.14
N ILE A 137 16.74 12.28 -20.23
CA ILE A 137 15.91 12.86 -21.31
C ILE A 137 14.95 13.84 -20.69
N LEU A 138 14.89 15.06 -21.19
CA LEU A 138 13.99 16.07 -20.66
C LEU A 138 13.48 17.01 -21.72
N GLY A 139 12.30 17.59 -21.48
CA GLY A 139 11.70 18.53 -22.41
C GLY A 139 10.19 18.48 -22.46
N ASP A 140 9.65 19.13 -23.47
CA ASP A 140 8.23 19.17 -23.79
C ASP A 140 7.93 18.10 -24.84
N PHE A 141 7.28 17.02 -24.43
CA PHE A 141 6.95 15.92 -25.34
C PHE A 141 5.67 16.18 -26.14
N ASN A 142 4.92 17.24 -25.82
CA ASN A 142 3.58 17.51 -26.35
C ASN A 142 2.61 16.32 -26.27
N CYS A 143 2.88 15.35 -25.39
CA CYS A 143 2.13 14.12 -25.25
C CYS A 143 2.00 13.75 -23.77
N VAL A 144 0.78 13.37 -23.36
CA VAL A 144 0.55 12.79 -22.02
C VAL A 144 0.82 11.29 -22.07
N LYS A 145 1.25 10.70 -20.96
CA LYS A 145 1.61 9.28 -20.88
C LYS A 145 0.44 8.42 -20.40
N SER A 146 -0.52 9.01 -19.67
CA SER A 146 -1.76 8.35 -19.26
C SER A 146 -2.97 9.28 -19.33
N PRO A 147 -4.20 8.73 -19.39
CA PRO A 147 -5.42 9.56 -19.39
C PRO A 147 -5.57 10.47 -18.17
N THR A 148 -5.02 10.06 -17.02
CA THR A 148 -5.06 10.82 -15.76
C THR A 148 -4.19 12.07 -15.77
N GLU A 149 -3.33 12.24 -16.77
CA GLU A 149 -2.40 13.37 -16.90
C GLU A 149 -2.96 14.51 -17.77
N LYS A 150 -4.25 14.42 -18.12
CA LYS A 150 -5.04 15.46 -18.76
C LYS A 150 -6.28 15.75 -17.91
N GLN A 151 -6.60 17.03 -17.71
CA GLN A 151 -7.78 17.48 -16.97
C GLN A 151 -8.59 18.48 -17.80
N LEU A 152 -9.90 18.52 -17.57
CA LEU A 152 -10.84 19.53 -18.08
C LEU A 152 -11.04 19.53 -19.62
N GLY A 153 -10.67 18.44 -20.31
CA GLY A 153 -10.93 18.24 -21.74
C GLY A 153 -11.24 16.79 -22.10
N VAL A 154 -11.34 16.49 -23.40
CA VAL A 154 -11.57 15.13 -23.89
C VAL A 154 -10.41 14.21 -23.48
N PRO A 155 -10.68 13.05 -22.86
CA PRO A 155 -9.64 12.08 -22.51
C PRO A 155 -8.81 11.68 -23.73
N PRO A 156 -7.48 11.53 -23.59
CA PRO A 156 -6.65 11.08 -24.69
C PRO A 156 -7.01 9.64 -25.08
N THR A 157 -7.01 9.37 -26.39
CA THR A 157 -7.24 8.05 -26.95
C THR A 157 -5.98 7.18 -26.82
N TRP A 158 -6.13 5.85 -26.88
CA TRP A 158 -4.96 4.96 -26.85
C TRP A 158 -4.02 5.18 -28.04
N TYR A 159 -4.56 5.59 -29.20
CA TYR A 159 -3.77 5.94 -30.36
C TYR A 159 -2.78 7.09 -30.08
N GLU A 160 -3.19 8.09 -29.30
CA GLU A 160 -2.32 9.22 -28.91
C GLU A 160 -1.25 8.83 -27.87
N LEU A 161 -1.53 7.83 -27.03
CA LEU A 161 -0.66 7.41 -25.92
C LEU A 161 0.35 6.32 -26.29
N LYS A 162 0.00 5.49 -27.29
CA LYS A 162 0.70 4.25 -27.61
C LYS A 162 2.18 4.48 -27.91
N ASP A 163 2.48 5.37 -28.86
CA ASP A 163 3.86 5.58 -29.34
C ASP A 163 4.80 6.03 -28.20
N PHE A 164 4.30 6.90 -27.30
CA PHE A 164 5.06 7.35 -26.13
C PHE A 164 5.28 6.21 -25.12
N THR A 165 4.23 5.44 -24.84
CA THR A 165 4.32 4.34 -23.87
C THR A 165 5.26 3.25 -24.37
N ASP A 166 5.17 2.89 -25.64
CA ASP A 166 6.01 1.88 -26.28
C ASP A 166 7.47 2.34 -26.30
N CYS A 167 7.75 3.60 -26.65
CA CYS A 167 9.10 4.17 -26.62
C CYS A 167 9.71 4.08 -25.21
N CYS A 168 8.98 4.49 -24.16
CA CYS A 168 9.46 4.38 -22.78
C CYS A 168 9.77 2.95 -22.37
N LEU A 169 8.93 1.98 -22.78
CA LEU A 169 9.10 0.57 -22.44
C LEU A 169 10.32 -0.02 -23.14
N SER A 170 10.47 0.22 -24.45
CA SER A 170 11.59 -0.29 -25.25
C SER A 170 12.93 0.25 -24.77
N LEU A 171 12.98 1.51 -24.34
CA LEU A 171 14.18 2.17 -23.84
C LEU A 171 14.44 1.98 -22.35
N GLY A 172 13.55 1.30 -21.63
CA GLY A 172 13.68 1.14 -20.18
C GLY A 172 13.66 2.47 -19.40
N LEU A 173 12.92 3.47 -19.88
CA LEU A 173 12.90 4.81 -19.30
C LEU A 173 12.01 4.90 -18.06
N HIS A 174 12.53 5.56 -17.02
CA HIS A 174 11.84 5.81 -15.76
C HIS A 174 11.57 7.31 -15.60
N ASP A 175 10.35 7.69 -15.21
CA ASP A 175 10.04 9.07 -14.84
C ASP A 175 10.86 9.47 -13.61
N ALA A 176 11.52 10.62 -13.66
CA ALA A 176 12.17 11.22 -12.50
C ALA A 176 11.12 11.60 -11.43
N PRO A 177 11.42 11.43 -10.13
CA PRO A 177 10.56 11.93 -9.07
C PRO A 177 10.27 13.43 -9.23
N THR A 178 9.00 13.80 -9.31
CA THR A 178 8.57 15.19 -9.56
C THR A 178 8.00 15.87 -8.31
N THR A 179 8.33 17.14 -8.10
CA THR A 179 7.71 18.05 -7.10
C THR A 179 7.22 19.33 -7.78
N GLY A 180 6.41 20.14 -7.07
CA GLY A 180 5.83 21.37 -7.63
C GLY A 180 4.55 21.11 -8.43
N CYS A 181 4.36 21.84 -9.54
CA CYS A 181 3.19 21.72 -10.39
C CYS A 181 3.09 20.33 -11.04
N PHE A 182 1.93 19.67 -10.89
CA PHE A 182 1.69 18.36 -11.50
C PHE A 182 1.38 18.48 -12.99
N TYR A 183 0.46 19.38 -13.35
CA TYR A 183 0.24 19.79 -14.73
C TYR A 183 1.29 20.84 -15.08
N THR A 184 1.89 20.69 -16.24
CA THR A 184 3.00 21.56 -16.66
C THR A 184 2.56 22.53 -17.74
N TRP A 185 1.44 22.26 -18.42
CA TRP A 185 0.85 23.12 -19.44
C TRP A 185 -0.62 23.45 -19.13
N TYR A 186 -1.00 24.70 -19.39
CA TYR A 186 -2.33 25.24 -19.13
C TYR A 186 -2.86 25.98 -20.36
N SER A 187 -4.00 25.56 -20.91
CA SER A 187 -4.60 26.26 -22.05
C SER A 187 -5.20 27.61 -21.63
N ASN A 188 -5.00 28.65 -22.44
CA ASN A 188 -5.56 29.99 -22.21
C ASN A 188 -6.94 30.22 -22.89
N ASN A 189 -7.71 29.14 -23.12
CA ASN A 189 -8.98 29.20 -23.84
C ASN A 189 -10.17 29.25 -22.86
N SER A 190 -11.34 29.65 -23.37
CA SER A 190 -12.61 29.68 -22.62
C SER A 190 -12.99 28.33 -22.01
N ASN A 191 -12.60 27.22 -22.66
CA ASN A 191 -12.66 25.87 -22.11
C ASN A 191 -11.26 25.41 -21.71
N PRO A 192 -10.88 25.52 -20.42
CA PRO A 192 -9.52 25.25 -19.99
C PRO A 192 -9.19 23.76 -20.04
N VAL A 193 -7.99 23.41 -20.50
CA VAL A 193 -7.42 22.06 -20.50
C VAL A 193 -6.05 22.13 -19.84
N TRP A 194 -5.78 21.20 -18.91
CA TRP A 194 -4.51 21.11 -18.20
C TRP A 194 -3.82 19.79 -18.53
N CYS A 195 -2.53 19.82 -18.87
CA CYS A 195 -1.80 18.64 -19.30
C CYS A 195 -0.41 18.55 -18.64
N LYS A 196 0.06 17.33 -18.39
CA LYS A 196 1.46 17.06 -18.03
C LYS A 196 2.26 16.67 -19.29
N LEU A 197 2.79 17.68 -19.96
CA LEU A 197 3.52 17.56 -21.24
C LEU A 197 5.05 17.55 -21.04
N ASP A 198 5.51 18.27 -20.03
CA ASP A 198 6.92 18.46 -19.73
C ASP A 198 7.40 17.36 -18.77
N ARG A 199 8.50 16.69 -19.11
CA ARG A 199 9.00 15.53 -18.34
C ARG A 199 10.50 15.45 -18.27
N VAL A 200 10.94 14.62 -17.33
CA VAL A 200 12.33 14.21 -17.12
C VAL A 200 12.33 12.70 -16.94
N PHE A 201 13.11 12.01 -17.75
CA PHE A 201 13.30 10.56 -17.74
C PHE A 201 14.77 10.23 -17.55
N PHE A 202 15.03 9.04 -17.02
CA PHE A 202 16.37 8.44 -17.03
C PHE A 202 16.31 6.95 -17.38
N ASN A 203 17.41 6.40 -17.92
CA ASN A 203 17.54 4.98 -18.26
C ASN A 203 17.98 4.11 -17.06
N ASN A 204 18.15 2.81 -17.28
CA ASN A 204 18.58 1.89 -16.23
C ASN A 204 20.03 2.14 -15.79
N GLU A 205 20.88 2.52 -16.74
CA GLU A 205 22.31 2.80 -16.56
C GLU A 205 22.51 3.96 -15.57
N TRP A 206 21.58 4.93 -15.54
CA TRP A 206 21.53 5.99 -14.53
C TRP A 206 21.47 5.44 -13.10
N LEU A 207 20.61 4.45 -12.86
CA LEU A 207 20.48 3.82 -11.55
C LEU A 207 21.68 2.90 -11.23
N GLU A 208 22.29 2.30 -12.25
CA GLU A 208 23.48 1.45 -12.10
C GLU A 208 24.71 2.24 -11.70
N ALA A 209 24.86 3.46 -12.22
CA ALA A 209 25.89 4.40 -11.80
C ALA A 209 25.65 5.00 -10.40
N GLY A 210 24.57 4.60 -9.70
CA GLY A 210 24.23 5.12 -8.38
C GLY A 210 23.77 6.58 -8.39
N LEU A 211 23.38 7.11 -9.54
CA LEU A 211 22.95 8.49 -9.69
C LEU A 211 21.49 8.64 -9.26
N HIS A 212 21.21 9.75 -8.58
CA HIS A 212 19.86 10.11 -8.16
C HIS A 212 19.53 11.51 -8.68
N CYS A 213 18.31 11.67 -9.18
CA CYS A 213 17.82 12.97 -9.59
C CYS A 213 16.36 13.18 -9.17
N ASN A 214 15.98 14.44 -9.06
CA ASN A 214 14.60 14.86 -8.95
C ASN A 214 14.30 15.99 -9.94
N ALA A 215 13.04 16.14 -10.29
CA ALA A 215 12.55 17.26 -11.09
C ALA A 215 11.59 18.12 -10.26
N HIS A 216 11.74 19.43 -10.32
CA HIS A 216 10.82 20.39 -9.71
C HIS A 216 10.22 21.27 -10.80
N PHE A 217 8.90 21.34 -10.86
CA PHE A 217 8.18 22.18 -11.81
C PHE A 217 7.62 23.41 -11.10
N ASN A 218 8.20 24.57 -11.41
CA ASN A 218 7.72 25.84 -10.87
C ASN A 218 6.38 26.23 -11.52
N PRO A 219 5.55 27.06 -10.88
CA PRO A 219 4.41 27.67 -11.56
C PRO A 219 4.83 28.38 -12.85
N PRO A 220 4.00 28.34 -13.91
CA PRO A 220 4.33 28.89 -15.23
C PRO A 220 4.54 30.42 -15.21
N GLY A 221 3.97 31.11 -14.22
CA GLY A 221 4.06 32.56 -14.08
C GLY A 221 3.36 33.29 -15.24
N CYS A 222 3.83 34.50 -15.56
CA CYS A 222 3.26 35.32 -16.65
C CYS A 222 4.01 35.20 -17.98
N LEU A 223 5.12 34.44 -18.01
CA LEU A 223 6.05 34.44 -19.14
C LEU A 223 5.80 33.32 -20.15
N SER A 224 5.13 32.25 -19.71
CA SER A 224 4.75 31.10 -20.53
C SER A 224 3.48 30.46 -19.96
N ASP A 225 2.80 29.67 -20.77
CA ASP A 225 1.77 28.71 -20.35
C ASP A 225 2.36 27.36 -19.90
N HIS A 226 3.67 27.20 -20.03
CA HIS A 226 4.42 26.05 -19.51
C HIS A 226 5.18 26.36 -18.22
N SER A 227 5.24 25.36 -17.35
CA SER A 227 5.98 25.34 -16.08
C SER A 227 7.48 25.08 -16.33
N PRO A 228 8.40 25.93 -15.84
CA PRO A 228 9.83 25.63 -15.95
C PRO A 228 10.20 24.41 -15.11
N GLY A 229 10.93 23.47 -15.71
CA GLY A 229 11.44 22.27 -15.05
C GLY A 229 12.88 22.44 -14.59
N ILE A 230 13.17 22.11 -13.33
CA ILE A 230 14.51 22.13 -12.74
C ILE A 230 14.86 20.71 -12.29
N VAL A 231 15.95 20.17 -12.81
CA VAL A 231 16.49 18.86 -12.46
C VAL A 231 17.67 19.04 -11.51
N SER A 232 17.59 18.47 -10.31
CA SER A 232 18.74 18.38 -9.42
C SER A 232 19.30 16.97 -9.45
N ILE A 233 20.57 16.85 -9.87
CA ILE A 233 21.35 15.63 -9.72
C ILE A 233 21.96 15.69 -8.33
N LEU A 234 21.54 14.75 -7.49
CA LEU A 234 21.89 14.66 -6.09
C LEU A 234 23.08 13.73 -5.89
N ASP A 235 23.91 14.06 -4.92
CA ASP A 235 24.96 13.17 -4.46
C ASP A 235 24.33 11.90 -3.85
N PRO A 236 25.01 10.74 -3.95
CA PRO A 236 24.54 9.53 -3.31
C PRO A 236 24.36 9.79 -1.81
N PRO A 237 23.21 9.39 -1.23
CA PRO A 237 22.97 9.63 0.19
C PRO A 237 24.07 8.95 1.01
N VAL A 238 24.66 9.69 1.95
CA VAL A 238 25.62 9.13 2.93
C VAL A 238 24.93 7.95 3.60
N SER A 239 25.52 6.75 3.47
CA SER A 239 24.93 5.49 3.90
C SER A 239 24.68 5.48 5.42
N LYS A 240 23.50 5.94 5.86
CA LYS A 240 23.03 5.73 7.23
C LYS A 240 22.59 4.28 7.43
N SER A 241 22.59 3.82 8.68
CA SER A 241 22.24 2.44 9.03
C SER A 241 20.87 2.06 8.45
N LYS A 242 20.81 0.97 7.69
CA LYS A 242 19.55 0.53 7.07
C LYS A 242 18.56 0.11 8.17
N PRO A 243 17.28 0.52 8.08
CA PRO A 243 16.27 0.07 9.03
C PRO A 243 16.19 -1.46 9.00
N PHE A 244 16.01 -2.06 10.18
CA PHE A 244 15.85 -3.50 10.29
C PHE A 244 14.63 -3.96 9.48
N ARG A 245 14.82 -4.93 8.61
CA ARG A 245 13.75 -5.60 7.86
C ARG A 245 13.90 -7.10 8.03
N PHE A 246 12.80 -7.76 8.36
CA PHE A 246 12.75 -9.21 8.38
C PHE A 246 12.74 -9.74 6.96
N PHE A 247 13.64 -10.66 6.61
CA PHE A 247 13.58 -11.35 5.33
C PHE A 247 12.93 -12.71 5.46
N ASN A 248 11.95 -13.00 4.61
CA ASN A 248 11.18 -14.25 4.68
C ASN A 248 12.05 -15.49 4.48
N MET A 249 13.15 -15.38 3.73
CA MET A 249 14.08 -16.50 3.53
C MET A 249 14.75 -16.97 4.83
N TRP A 250 14.84 -16.10 5.85
CA TRP A 250 15.43 -16.48 7.13
C TRP A 250 14.66 -17.62 7.79
N ALA A 251 13.33 -17.62 7.69
CA ALA A 251 12.48 -18.63 8.31
C ALA A 251 12.67 -20.05 7.73
N ASN A 252 13.30 -20.17 6.57
CA ASN A 252 13.57 -21.45 5.92
C ASN A 252 14.94 -22.02 6.29
N HIS A 253 15.78 -21.27 7.01
CA HIS A 253 17.08 -21.76 7.44
C HIS A 253 16.94 -22.61 8.72
N PRO A 254 17.63 -23.77 8.82
CA PRO A 254 17.51 -24.68 9.97
C PRO A 254 17.71 -23.99 11.34
N ASP A 255 18.74 -23.14 11.45
CA ASP A 255 19.11 -22.48 12.71
C ASP A 255 18.22 -21.27 13.09
N PHE A 256 17.22 -20.93 12.26
CA PHE A 256 16.36 -19.78 12.50
C PHE A 256 15.56 -19.89 13.79
N THR A 257 14.89 -21.04 13.99
CA THR A 257 14.03 -21.27 15.16
C THR A 257 14.84 -21.15 16.45
N THR A 258 16.02 -21.76 16.50
CA THR A 258 16.94 -21.70 17.64
C THR A 258 17.41 -20.28 17.92
N THR A 259 17.67 -19.48 16.88
CA THR A 259 18.04 -18.06 17.02
C THR A 259 16.90 -17.23 17.62
N VAL A 260 15.66 -17.51 17.21
CA VAL A 260 14.47 -16.82 17.72
C VAL A 260 14.18 -17.22 19.17
N GLU A 261 14.24 -18.51 19.50
CA GLU A 261 13.98 -19.02 20.86
C GLU A 261 14.87 -18.36 21.92
N HIS A 262 16.17 -18.23 21.64
CA HIS A 262 17.11 -17.55 22.54
C HIS A 262 16.71 -16.11 22.84
N GLY A 263 16.24 -15.36 21.85
CA GLY A 263 15.77 -13.98 22.05
C GLY A 263 14.35 -13.89 22.61
N TRP A 264 13.52 -14.90 22.38
CA TRP A 264 12.11 -14.91 22.81
C TRP A 264 11.94 -15.31 24.27
N ASN A 265 12.81 -16.18 24.78
CA ASN A 265 12.76 -16.69 26.16
C ASN A 265 13.35 -15.72 27.20
N LEU A 266 13.68 -14.49 26.81
CA LEU A 266 14.06 -13.44 27.75
C LEU A 266 12.90 -13.12 28.70
N ASN A 267 13.18 -13.08 30.01
CA ASN A 267 12.24 -12.54 30.98
C ASN A 267 12.25 -11.01 30.88
N VAL A 268 11.06 -10.43 30.72
CA VAL A 268 10.87 -8.98 30.62
C VAL A 268 9.74 -8.58 31.53
N ASP A 269 10.06 -7.77 32.54
CA ASP A 269 9.09 -7.21 33.47
C ASP A 269 8.32 -6.05 32.81
N GLY A 270 7.00 -6.01 33.06
CA GLY A 270 6.09 -4.99 32.54
C GLY A 270 4.83 -5.58 31.93
N THR A 271 4.04 -4.74 31.26
CA THR A 271 2.81 -5.18 30.61
C THR A 271 3.10 -6.16 29.46
N PRO A 272 2.15 -7.05 29.09
CA PRO A 272 2.35 -7.98 27.97
C PRO A 272 2.77 -7.29 26.65
N GLN A 273 2.25 -6.09 26.38
CA GLN A 273 2.63 -5.28 25.20
C GLN A 273 4.07 -4.76 25.31
N PHE A 274 4.49 -4.29 26.49
CA PHE A 274 5.87 -3.88 26.73
C PHE A 274 6.83 -5.06 26.59
N SER A 275 6.48 -6.21 27.17
CA SER A 275 7.25 -7.46 27.07
C SER A 275 7.43 -7.90 25.61
N LEU A 276 6.35 -7.93 24.83
CA LEU A 276 6.39 -8.23 23.40
C LEU A 276 7.32 -7.26 22.63
N CYS A 277 7.18 -5.95 22.86
CA CYS A 277 7.99 -4.93 22.20
C CYS A 277 9.49 -5.10 22.51
N ARG A 278 9.83 -5.35 23.78
CA ARG A 278 11.20 -5.58 24.23
C ARG A 278 11.80 -6.86 23.64
N LYS A 279 11.07 -7.97 23.62
CA LYS A 279 11.49 -9.24 22.99
C LYS A 279 11.75 -9.06 21.48
N LEU A 280 10.83 -8.40 20.77
CA LEU A 280 11.01 -8.09 19.35
C LEU A 280 12.21 -7.15 19.09
N LYS A 281 12.47 -6.20 20.00
CA LYS A 281 13.65 -5.31 19.91
C LYS A 281 14.95 -6.09 20.14
N ALA A 282 14.98 -7.00 21.12
CA ALA A 282 16.12 -7.86 21.41
C ALA A 282 16.48 -8.78 20.23
N LEU A 283 15.49 -9.31 19.52
CA LEU A 283 15.69 -10.15 18.34
C LEU A 283 16.37 -9.45 17.15
N LYS A 284 16.36 -8.11 17.08
CA LYS A 284 16.94 -7.37 15.93
C LYS A 284 18.44 -7.63 15.76
N GLY A 285 19.20 -7.69 16.85
CA GLY A 285 20.65 -7.91 16.84
C GLY A 285 21.01 -9.30 16.31
N PRO A 286 20.53 -10.37 16.97
CA PRO A 286 20.74 -11.75 16.51
C PRO A 286 20.31 -11.99 15.07
N LEU A 287 19.15 -11.48 14.64
CA LEU A 287 18.69 -11.65 13.26
C LEU A 287 19.54 -10.88 12.24
N LYS A 288 20.14 -9.74 12.60
CA LYS A 288 21.12 -9.06 11.75
C LYS A 288 22.41 -9.87 11.61
N ALA A 289 22.92 -10.42 12.72
CA ALA A 289 24.10 -11.27 12.70
C ALA A 289 23.84 -12.55 11.87
N PHE A 290 22.68 -13.16 12.06
CA PHE A 290 22.19 -14.30 11.29
C PHE A 290 22.16 -14.02 9.78
N ASN A 291 21.62 -12.87 9.38
CA ASN A 291 21.61 -12.45 7.99
C ASN A 291 23.02 -12.26 7.43
N ASN A 292 23.91 -11.63 8.19
CA ASN A 292 25.29 -11.41 7.76
C ASN A 292 26.04 -12.74 7.60
N LEU A 293 25.80 -13.71 8.48
CA LEU A 293 26.45 -15.01 8.43
C LEU A 293 25.96 -15.87 7.25
N HIS A 294 24.65 -15.98 7.06
CA HIS A 294 24.07 -16.95 6.11
C HIS A 294 23.61 -16.35 4.78
N PHE A 295 23.36 -15.04 4.69
CA PHE A 295 22.68 -14.43 3.55
C PHE A 295 23.33 -13.12 3.03
N SER A 296 24.46 -12.68 3.59
CA SER A 296 25.21 -11.54 3.02
C SER A 296 25.63 -11.86 1.59
N HIS A 297 25.53 -10.88 0.69
CA HIS A 297 25.90 -11.03 -0.72
C HIS A 297 25.26 -12.27 -1.37
N ILE A 298 23.98 -12.54 -1.08
CA ILE A 298 23.28 -13.75 -1.50
C ILE A 298 23.42 -14.07 -2.99
N SER A 299 23.40 -13.04 -3.86
CA SER A 299 23.61 -13.22 -5.30
C SER A 299 24.99 -13.73 -5.68
N VAL A 300 26.02 -13.25 -5.00
CA VAL A 300 27.41 -13.71 -5.21
C VAL A 300 27.52 -15.16 -4.75
N ARG A 301 27.02 -15.46 -3.55
CA ARG A 301 27.05 -16.82 -2.97
C ARG A 301 26.27 -17.83 -3.81
N ALA A 302 25.11 -17.42 -4.34
CA ALA A 302 24.30 -18.28 -5.22
C ALA A 302 25.05 -18.58 -6.52
N LYS A 303 25.69 -17.57 -7.13
CA LYS A 303 26.50 -17.74 -8.34
C LYS A 303 27.74 -18.62 -8.11
N GLU A 304 28.47 -18.40 -7.01
CA GLU A 304 29.65 -19.20 -6.65
C GLU A 304 29.32 -20.68 -6.47
N VAL A 305 28.21 -20.98 -5.79
CA VAL A 305 27.78 -22.37 -5.56
C VAL A 305 27.24 -23.02 -6.83
N ASP A 306 26.58 -22.26 -7.72
CA ASP A 306 26.16 -22.75 -9.04
C ASP A 306 27.37 -23.08 -9.94
N LEU A 307 28.41 -22.22 -9.94
CA LEU A 307 29.67 -22.50 -10.63
C LEU A 307 30.36 -23.74 -10.07
N ALA A 308 30.49 -23.84 -8.74
CA ALA A 308 31.07 -25.03 -8.11
C ALA A 308 30.28 -26.31 -8.44
N LEU A 309 28.95 -26.23 -8.59
CA LEU A 309 28.13 -27.36 -9.02
C LEU A 309 28.38 -27.75 -10.47
N GLN A 310 28.57 -26.78 -11.36
CA GLN A 310 28.94 -27.04 -12.76
C GLN A 310 30.32 -27.68 -12.85
N ASP A 311 31.31 -27.15 -12.13
CA ASP A 311 32.67 -27.69 -12.10
C ASP A 311 32.69 -29.14 -11.59
N ALA A 312 31.98 -29.43 -10.49
CA ALA A 312 31.87 -30.79 -9.95
C ALA A 312 31.14 -31.76 -10.89
N GLN A 313 30.21 -31.27 -11.71
CA GLN A 313 29.53 -32.09 -12.73
C GLN A 313 30.46 -32.42 -13.90
N LEU A 314 31.20 -31.42 -14.40
CA LEU A 314 32.19 -31.60 -15.47
C LEU A 314 33.33 -32.54 -15.06
N GLU A 315 33.78 -32.45 -13.80
CA GLU A 315 34.80 -33.33 -13.25
C GLU A 315 34.31 -34.79 -13.14
N LEU A 316 33.03 -34.98 -12.75
CA LEU A 316 32.43 -36.32 -12.68
C LEU A 316 32.20 -36.93 -14.08
N GLU A 317 31.88 -36.11 -15.08
CA GLU A 317 31.82 -36.56 -16.49
C GLU A 317 33.20 -37.01 -16.99
N SER A 318 34.25 -36.30 -16.58
CA SER A 318 35.64 -36.61 -16.95
C SER A 318 36.23 -37.80 -16.15
N ASN A 319 35.74 -38.04 -14.93
CA ASN A 319 36.16 -39.16 -14.08
C ASN A 319 34.97 -39.80 -13.34
N PRO A 320 34.19 -40.67 -14.03
CA PRO A 320 32.97 -41.26 -13.46
C PRO A 320 33.21 -42.13 -12.23
N GLY A 321 34.44 -42.59 -11.99
CA GLY A 321 34.83 -43.45 -10.86
C GLY A 321 35.03 -42.73 -9.53
N ASN A 322 35.03 -41.38 -9.51
CA ASN A 322 35.31 -40.62 -8.30
C ASN A 322 34.10 -40.62 -7.33
N SER A 323 34.15 -41.52 -6.34
CA SER A 323 33.09 -41.66 -5.32
C SER A 323 32.97 -40.43 -4.42
N VAL A 324 34.08 -39.73 -4.14
CA VAL A 324 34.11 -38.56 -3.26
C VAL A 324 33.31 -37.40 -3.87
N ILE A 325 33.51 -37.13 -5.17
CA ILE A 325 32.76 -36.08 -5.88
C ILE A 325 31.28 -36.47 -5.97
N ARG A 326 30.99 -37.73 -6.28
CA ARG A 326 29.63 -38.26 -6.39
C ARG A 326 28.83 -38.09 -5.09
N ASP A 327 29.46 -38.39 -3.95
CA ASP A 327 28.84 -38.28 -2.63
C ASP A 327 28.66 -36.79 -2.22
N SER A 328 29.61 -35.93 -2.60
CA SER A 328 29.52 -34.48 -2.35
C SER A 328 28.49 -33.76 -3.23
N LEU A 329 28.18 -34.28 -4.43
CA LEU A 329 27.30 -33.67 -5.42
C LEU A 329 25.87 -33.51 -4.89
N GLY A 330 25.40 -34.47 -4.09
CA GLY A 330 24.08 -34.40 -3.45
C GLY A 330 23.93 -33.20 -2.53
N GLU A 331 24.94 -32.96 -1.69
CA GLU A 331 24.96 -31.81 -0.76
C GLU A 331 25.16 -30.49 -1.51
N LEU A 332 26.01 -30.48 -2.53
CA LEU A 332 26.23 -29.30 -3.36
C LEU A 332 24.95 -28.89 -4.11
N ARG A 333 24.20 -29.85 -4.65
CA ARG A 333 22.87 -29.62 -5.27
C ARG A 333 21.87 -29.04 -4.27
N LYS A 334 21.77 -29.63 -3.06
CA LYS A 334 20.89 -29.10 -2.00
C LYS A 334 21.25 -27.65 -1.65
N LYS A 335 22.54 -27.37 -1.49
CA LYS A 335 23.06 -26.02 -1.18
C LYS A 335 22.78 -25.02 -2.31
N THR A 336 22.93 -25.45 -3.57
CA THR A 336 22.63 -24.63 -4.76
C THR A 336 21.14 -24.25 -4.78
N ILE A 337 20.25 -25.24 -4.63
CA ILE A 337 18.80 -25.01 -4.60
C ILE A 337 18.44 -24.07 -3.46
N PHE A 338 18.97 -24.32 -2.25
CA PHE A 338 18.71 -23.48 -1.07
C PHE A 338 19.10 -22.02 -1.29
N LEU A 339 20.31 -21.74 -1.78
CA LEU A 339 20.78 -20.37 -2.00
C LEU A 339 20.06 -19.69 -3.16
N ALA A 340 19.75 -20.41 -4.25
CA ALA A 340 18.96 -19.88 -5.36
C ALA A 340 17.52 -19.54 -4.93
N GLU A 341 16.89 -20.39 -4.10
CA GLU A 341 15.58 -20.08 -3.53
C GLU A 341 15.64 -18.90 -2.56
N ALA A 342 16.66 -18.82 -1.71
CA ALA A 342 16.84 -17.70 -0.80
C ALA A 342 17.03 -16.37 -1.55
N GLU A 343 17.85 -16.37 -2.61
CA GLU A 343 18.02 -15.22 -3.51
C GLU A 343 16.68 -14.79 -4.14
N ARG A 344 15.91 -15.75 -4.65
CA ARG A 344 14.59 -15.49 -5.25
C ARG A 344 13.64 -14.84 -4.23
N HIS A 345 13.56 -15.37 -3.01
CA HIS A 345 12.73 -14.81 -1.94
C HIS A 345 13.17 -13.39 -1.56
N PHE A 346 14.47 -13.12 -1.52
CA PHE A 346 15.02 -11.80 -1.24
C PHE A 346 14.55 -10.74 -2.26
N TYR A 347 14.69 -11.01 -3.56
CA TYR A 347 14.26 -10.07 -4.60
C TYR A 347 12.75 -9.97 -4.68
N TYR A 348 12.02 -11.06 -4.53
CA TYR A 348 10.56 -11.06 -4.49
C TYR A 348 10.02 -10.12 -3.40
N GLN A 349 10.55 -10.25 -2.17
CA GLN A 349 10.15 -9.42 -1.05
C GLN A 349 10.52 -7.94 -1.25
N LYS A 350 11.68 -7.67 -1.87
CA LYS A 350 12.11 -6.29 -2.17
C LYS A 350 11.32 -5.65 -3.31
N ALA A 351 10.93 -6.41 -4.33
CA ALA A 351 10.17 -5.93 -5.48
C ALA A 351 8.71 -5.63 -5.14
N LYS A 352 8.17 -6.19 -4.03
CA LYS A 352 6.78 -6.01 -3.58
C LYS A 352 5.72 -6.38 -4.64
N ILE A 353 6.01 -7.37 -5.49
CA ILE A 353 5.08 -7.84 -6.53
C ILE A 353 4.30 -9.06 -6.00
N HIS A 354 2.97 -8.94 -5.85
CA HIS A 354 2.13 -10.06 -5.41
C HIS A 354 1.78 -11.06 -6.53
N PHE A 355 1.80 -10.63 -7.79
CA PHE A 355 1.42 -11.45 -8.94
C PHE A 355 2.66 -11.88 -9.74
N LEU A 356 3.30 -12.96 -9.32
CA LEU A 356 4.17 -13.75 -10.16
C LEU A 356 3.62 -15.17 -10.20
N LYS A 357 3.26 -15.63 -11.40
CA LYS A 357 3.15 -17.06 -11.64
C LYS A 357 4.56 -17.64 -11.50
N MET A 358 4.68 -18.67 -10.67
CA MET A 358 5.89 -19.46 -10.42
C MET A 358 6.62 -19.73 -11.75
N GLY A 359 7.82 -19.16 -11.97
CA GLY A 359 8.59 -19.48 -13.18
C GLY A 359 9.80 -18.60 -13.49
N ASP A 360 9.74 -17.29 -13.21
CA ASP A 360 10.82 -16.41 -13.68
C ASP A 360 12.04 -16.46 -12.74
N ARG A 361 13.17 -16.94 -13.28
CA ARG A 361 14.51 -16.86 -12.66
C ARG A 361 14.87 -15.40 -12.36
N ASN A 362 15.86 -15.19 -11.51
CA ASN A 362 16.36 -13.87 -11.11
C ASN A 362 16.91 -13.05 -12.31
N THR A 363 16.02 -12.47 -13.10
CA THR A 363 16.32 -11.69 -14.32
C THR A 363 16.69 -10.25 -13.99
N LYS A 364 17.39 -9.58 -14.93
CA LYS A 364 17.68 -8.12 -14.91
C LYS A 364 16.44 -7.30 -14.55
N PHE A 365 15.26 -7.71 -15.01
CA PHE A 365 13.96 -7.13 -14.66
C PHE A 365 13.72 -6.98 -13.15
N PHE A 366 14.03 -7.98 -12.32
CA PHE A 366 13.82 -7.91 -10.87
C PHE A 366 14.76 -6.91 -10.20
N HIS A 367 16.03 -6.90 -10.64
CA HIS A 367 17.02 -5.94 -10.15
C HIS A 367 16.60 -4.51 -10.50
N ASP A 368 16.17 -4.28 -11.74
CA ASP A 368 15.71 -2.97 -12.21
C ASP A 368 14.45 -2.51 -11.48
N MET A 369 13.51 -3.43 -11.22
CA MET A 369 12.30 -3.12 -10.46
C MET A 369 12.61 -2.75 -9.01
N VAL A 370 13.55 -3.45 -8.35
CA VAL A 370 13.97 -3.11 -6.98
C VAL A 370 14.62 -1.73 -6.94
N LYS A 371 15.51 -1.43 -7.88
CA LYS A 371 16.14 -0.11 -8.02
C LYS A 371 15.09 0.98 -8.27
N ARG A 372 14.17 0.75 -9.21
CA ARG A 372 13.04 1.65 -9.52
C ARG A 372 12.16 1.91 -8.31
N ASN A 373 11.77 0.86 -7.59
CA ASN A 373 10.94 1.00 -6.39
C ASN A 373 11.66 1.74 -5.28
N ALA A 374 12.97 1.54 -5.12
CA ALA A 374 13.79 2.31 -4.19
C ALA A 374 13.83 3.79 -4.58
N ALA A 375 14.09 4.12 -5.85
CA ALA A 375 14.07 5.49 -6.36
C ALA A 375 12.69 6.16 -6.19
N LYS A 376 11.60 5.45 -6.53
CA LYS A 376 10.22 5.94 -6.42
C LYS A 376 9.76 6.15 -4.97
N SER A 377 10.24 5.34 -4.04
CA SER A 377 9.88 5.44 -2.62
C SER A 377 10.80 6.38 -1.83
N SER A 378 11.87 6.88 -2.45
CA SER A 378 12.75 7.85 -1.83
C SER A 378 12.04 9.20 -1.70
N ILE A 379 12.04 9.75 -0.48
CA ILE A 379 11.54 11.10 -0.22
C ILE A 379 12.72 12.05 -0.42
N MET A 380 12.78 12.66 -1.60
CA MET A 380 13.91 13.49 -2.03
C MET A 380 13.80 14.94 -1.56
N ALA A 381 12.58 15.41 -1.31
CA ALA A 381 12.32 16.76 -0.83
C ALA A 381 11.00 16.84 -0.08
N ILE A 382 10.92 17.77 0.87
CA ILE A 382 9.70 18.09 1.63
C ILE A 382 9.55 19.60 1.72
N SER A 383 8.33 20.11 1.54
CA SER A 383 8.01 21.51 1.80
C SER A 383 7.56 21.69 3.26
N LYS A 384 8.22 22.61 3.97
CA LYS A 384 7.84 23.04 5.32
C LYS A 384 6.57 23.90 5.29
N SER A 385 6.00 24.16 6.47
CA SER A 385 4.84 25.04 6.64
C SER A 385 5.12 26.50 6.28
N ASP A 386 6.38 26.93 6.32
CA ASP A 386 6.83 28.28 5.92
C ASP A 386 7.06 28.42 4.40
N GLY A 387 6.80 27.36 3.62
CA GLY A 387 7.02 27.33 2.17
C GLY A 387 8.45 27.00 1.74
N SER A 388 9.40 26.89 2.67
CA SER A 388 10.78 26.46 2.34
C SER A 388 10.83 24.97 1.98
N THR A 389 11.75 24.59 1.10
CA THR A 389 11.92 23.19 0.66
C THR A 389 13.21 22.62 1.22
N ILE A 390 13.09 21.50 1.92
CA ILE A 390 14.21 20.73 2.46
C ILE A 390 14.56 19.61 1.48
N THR A 391 15.83 19.47 1.12
CA THR A 391 16.32 18.38 0.25
C THR A 391 17.34 17.47 0.94
N SER A 392 17.87 17.87 2.10
CA SER A 392 18.80 17.06 2.89
C SER A 392 18.06 15.91 3.59
N ALA A 393 18.57 14.68 3.43
CA ALA A 393 18.01 13.50 4.10
C ALA A 393 17.98 13.62 5.63
N GLU A 394 18.92 14.36 6.23
CA GLU A 394 18.94 14.58 7.68
C GLU A 394 17.83 15.51 8.13
N ASP A 395 17.71 16.65 7.48
CA ASP A 395 16.69 17.64 7.80
C ASP A 395 15.29 17.10 7.50
N ILE A 396 15.14 16.29 6.44
CA ILE A 396 13.91 15.54 6.15
C ILE A 396 13.56 14.60 7.31
N GLY A 397 14.53 13.84 7.82
CA GLY A 397 14.31 12.94 8.95
C GLY A 397 13.94 13.68 10.23
N ARG A 398 14.57 14.83 10.49
CA ARG A 398 14.29 15.69 11.63
C ARG A 398 12.88 16.28 11.54
N GLU A 399 12.51 16.85 10.40
CA GLU A 399 11.17 17.40 10.15
C GLU A 399 10.07 16.35 10.37
N PHE A 400 10.26 15.12 9.88
CA PHE A 400 9.30 14.04 10.16
C PHE A 400 9.22 13.73 11.65
N THR A 401 10.36 13.66 12.34
CA THR A 401 10.41 13.36 13.78
C THR A 401 9.71 14.45 14.58
N ASP A 402 10.01 15.72 14.31
CA ASP A 402 9.41 16.87 14.97
C ASP A 402 7.90 16.92 14.70
N TYR A 403 7.50 16.71 13.45
CA TYR A 403 6.10 16.66 13.04
C TYR A 403 5.32 15.57 13.77
N PHE A 404 5.83 14.33 13.78
CA PHE A 404 5.14 13.21 14.43
C PHE A 404 5.21 13.28 15.96
N THR A 405 6.28 13.82 16.54
CA THR A 405 6.36 14.11 17.98
C THR A 405 5.26 15.09 18.40
N SER A 406 5.11 16.19 17.66
CA SER A 406 4.04 17.16 17.89
C SER A 406 2.65 16.56 17.67
N LEU A 407 2.48 15.73 16.64
CA LEU A 407 1.19 15.11 16.30
C LEU A 407 0.73 14.06 17.32
N LEU A 408 1.66 13.20 17.77
CA LEU A 408 1.37 12.13 18.72
C LEU A 408 1.27 12.66 20.16
N GLY A 409 1.75 13.89 20.39
CA GLY A 409 1.52 14.67 21.59
C GLY A 409 2.79 14.87 22.41
N THR A 410 2.89 16.05 23.00
CA THR A 410 3.71 16.34 24.19
C THR A 410 2.87 16.09 25.44
N GLU A 411 3.52 15.92 26.59
CA GLU A 411 2.85 15.80 27.89
C GLU A 411 1.81 16.92 28.06
N VAL A 412 0.57 16.55 28.37
CA VAL A 412 -0.53 17.50 28.62
C VAL A 412 -0.86 17.45 30.10
N GLN A 413 -0.90 18.61 30.74
CA GLN A 413 -1.33 18.72 32.12
C GLN A 413 -2.79 18.24 32.23
N THR A 414 -3.02 17.13 32.90
CA THR A 414 -4.37 16.64 33.19
C THR A 414 -4.96 17.45 34.32
N LEU A 415 -6.20 17.91 34.17
CA LEU A 415 -6.95 18.44 35.31
C LEU A 415 -7.03 17.35 36.39
N PRO A 416 -6.85 17.70 37.69
CA PRO A 416 -7.06 16.75 38.77
C PRO A 416 -8.49 16.20 38.71
N VAL A 417 -8.65 14.95 39.14
CA VAL A 417 -9.99 14.34 39.28
C VAL A 417 -10.78 15.21 40.24
N ASP A 418 -11.95 15.67 39.80
CA ASP A 418 -12.88 16.36 40.67
C ASP A 418 -13.47 15.32 41.64
N ASN A 419 -12.99 15.35 42.88
CA ASN A 419 -13.37 14.39 43.91
C ASN A 419 -14.81 14.62 44.39
N ASP A 420 -15.46 15.73 43.99
CA ASP A 420 -16.78 16.11 44.46
C ASP A 420 -17.89 15.73 43.44
N VAL A 421 -17.53 15.14 42.30
CA VAL A 421 -18.47 14.80 41.21
C VAL A 421 -18.55 13.28 41.00
N ILE A 422 -19.77 12.74 41.02
CA ILE A 422 -20.05 11.32 40.75
C ILE A 422 -20.78 11.12 39.41
N PHE A 423 -20.27 10.21 38.58
CA PHE A 423 -20.91 9.78 37.33
C PHE A 423 -21.53 8.40 37.53
N MET A 424 -22.84 8.27 37.34
CA MET A 424 -23.57 7.00 37.53
C MET A 424 -24.30 6.57 36.26
N ALA A 425 -24.32 5.26 35.99
CA ALA A 425 -24.98 4.65 34.83
C ALA A 425 -25.69 3.36 35.24
N GLY A 426 -26.91 3.14 34.72
CA GLY A 426 -27.66 1.89 34.93
C GLY A 426 -28.39 1.78 36.28
N ILE A 427 -28.60 2.89 36.99
CA ILE A 427 -29.34 2.97 38.26
C ILE A 427 -30.70 3.64 38.00
N GLN A 428 -31.76 3.23 38.69
CA GLN A 428 -33.07 3.88 38.60
C GLN A 428 -33.05 5.25 39.31
N ASP A 429 -33.83 6.22 38.80
CA ASP A 429 -33.78 7.62 39.28
C ASP A 429 -34.11 7.80 40.78
N ASN A 430 -34.89 6.88 41.36
CA ASN A 430 -35.23 6.83 42.78
C ASN A 430 -34.05 6.41 43.66
N GLU A 431 -33.32 5.36 43.28
CA GLU A 431 -32.08 4.93 43.94
C GLU A 431 -30.98 5.98 43.76
N LEU A 432 -30.91 6.60 42.58
CA LEU A 432 -29.96 7.68 42.29
C LEU A 432 -30.12 8.86 43.25
N HIS A 433 -31.36 9.32 43.46
CA HIS A 433 -31.65 10.37 44.45
C HIS A 433 -31.25 9.95 45.86
N GLY A 434 -31.53 8.69 46.24
CA GLY A 434 -31.19 8.17 47.56
C GLY A 434 -29.67 8.04 47.82
N ILE A 435 -28.88 7.86 46.77
CA ILE A 435 -27.41 7.82 46.84
C ILE A 435 -26.85 9.25 46.93
N LEU A 436 -27.30 10.15 46.06
CA LEU A 436 -26.85 11.55 46.04
C LEU A 436 -27.17 12.27 47.37
N ALA A 437 -28.34 11.99 47.96
CA ALA A 437 -28.74 12.57 49.25
C ALA A 437 -27.89 12.08 50.44
N ARG A 438 -27.15 10.97 50.32
CA ARG A 438 -26.34 10.40 51.40
C ARG A 438 -24.84 10.65 51.24
N MET A 439 -24.38 10.88 50.02
CA MET A 439 -22.95 10.97 49.72
C MET A 439 -22.45 12.39 49.45
N GLU A 440 -23.34 13.38 49.41
CA GLU A 440 -23.03 14.82 49.21
C GLU A 440 -22.28 15.16 47.91
N PHE A 441 -22.08 14.20 47.00
CA PHE A 441 -21.47 14.43 45.69
C PHE A 441 -22.43 15.13 44.72
N ALA A 442 -21.89 16.03 43.89
CA ALA A 442 -22.59 16.58 42.75
C ALA A 442 -22.76 15.53 41.65
N ARG A 443 -23.91 15.52 40.98
CA ARG A 443 -24.16 14.61 39.84
C ARG A 443 -23.45 15.13 38.59
N GLY A 444 -22.57 14.31 38.02
CA GLY A 444 -21.96 14.55 36.71
C GLY A 444 -22.90 14.21 35.55
N GLU A 445 -22.83 14.99 34.46
CA GLU A 445 -23.58 14.72 33.22
C GLU A 445 -22.80 13.81 32.26
N MET A 446 -23.51 12.86 31.64
CA MET A 446 -22.98 11.98 30.60
C MET A 446 -23.56 12.39 29.24
N PRO A 447 -22.79 12.28 28.13
CA PRO A 447 -21.46 11.68 28.04
C PRO A 447 -20.31 12.62 28.43
N VAL A 448 -19.32 12.10 29.16
CA VAL A 448 -18.10 12.84 29.54
C VAL A 448 -16.92 12.41 28.67
N ARG A 449 -15.99 13.33 28.39
CA ARG A 449 -14.79 13.00 27.61
C ARG A 449 -13.70 12.41 28.50
N TYR A 450 -13.28 11.18 28.20
CA TYR A 450 -12.18 10.51 28.89
C TYR A 450 -11.20 9.93 27.88
N LEU A 451 -9.90 10.24 28.04
CA LEU A 451 -8.83 9.87 27.11
C LEU A 451 -9.15 10.20 25.64
N GLY A 452 -9.89 11.30 25.41
CA GLY A 452 -10.27 11.77 24.09
C GLY A 452 -11.54 11.15 23.49
N ILE A 453 -12.25 10.29 24.24
CA ILE A 453 -13.43 9.55 23.80
C ILE A 453 -14.64 9.88 24.69
N PRO A 454 -15.88 9.93 24.16
CA PRO A 454 -17.08 10.05 24.98
C PRO A 454 -17.37 8.74 25.73
N LEU A 455 -17.29 8.79 27.06
CA LEU A 455 -17.89 7.80 27.97
C LEU A 455 -19.38 8.11 28.07
N ALA A 456 -20.22 7.15 27.69
CA ALA A 456 -21.67 7.28 27.77
C ALA A 456 -22.29 6.12 28.55
N ALA A 457 -23.37 6.41 29.28
CA ALA A 457 -24.18 5.40 29.96
C ALA A 457 -25.04 4.57 28.99
N GLN A 458 -25.21 5.04 27.75
CA GLN A 458 -26.01 4.41 26.70
C GLN A 458 -25.17 4.24 25.43
N ARG A 459 -25.74 3.53 24.44
CA ARG A 459 -25.10 3.35 23.13
C ARG A 459 -24.98 4.70 22.43
N LEU A 460 -23.76 5.05 22.02
CA LEU A 460 -23.48 6.30 21.32
C LEU A 460 -24.34 6.45 20.04
N SER A 461 -24.92 7.64 19.89
CA SER A 461 -25.61 8.10 18.70
C SER A 461 -24.62 8.45 17.58
N VAL A 462 -25.10 8.62 16.34
CA VAL A 462 -24.24 9.02 15.21
C VAL A 462 -23.60 10.40 15.43
N SER A 463 -24.29 11.30 16.13
CA SER A 463 -23.78 12.64 16.49
C SER A 463 -22.59 12.58 17.46
N ASP A 464 -22.53 11.59 18.34
CA ASP A 464 -21.44 11.47 19.32
C ASP A 464 -20.09 11.10 18.67
N TYR A 465 -20.13 10.55 17.45
CA TYR A 465 -18.93 10.28 16.64
C TYR A 465 -18.45 11.50 15.84
N SER A 466 -19.11 12.66 15.94
CA SER A 466 -18.63 13.91 15.32
C SER A 466 -17.19 14.22 15.73
N LEU A 467 -16.85 14.05 17.01
CA LEU A 467 -15.49 14.21 17.53
C LEU A 467 -14.43 13.37 16.80
N LEU A 468 -14.78 12.14 16.40
CA LEU A 468 -13.89 11.28 15.60
C LEU A 468 -13.74 11.83 14.18
N VAL A 469 -14.86 12.13 13.53
CA VAL A 469 -14.89 12.62 12.15
C VAL A 469 -14.17 13.96 12.03
N ASP A 470 -14.37 14.86 12.98
CA ASP A 470 -13.75 16.19 13.03
C ASP A 470 -12.24 16.09 13.30
N LYS A 471 -11.81 15.16 14.15
CA LYS A 471 -10.38 14.89 14.35
C LYS A 471 -9.71 14.41 13.06
N ILE A 472 -10.35 13.49 12.33
CA ILE A 472 -9.88 13.00 11.03
C ILE A 472 -9.86 14.13 10.00
N ALA A 473 -10.94 14.92 9.92
CA ALA A 473 -11.06 16.04 9.00
C ALA A 473 -10.01 17.14 9.28
N SER A 474 -9.77 17.47 10.55
CA SER A 474 -8.73 18.42 10.99
C SER A 474 -7.34 17.94 10.58
N ASN A 475 -7.02 16.66 10.82
CA ASN A 475 -5.74 16.09 10.38
C ASN A 475 -5.58 16.19 8.85
N ILE A 476 -6.61 15.81 8.09
CA ILE A 476 -6.63 15.92 6.63
C ILE A 476 -6.47 17.36 6.17
N SER A 477 -7.16 18.32 6.79
CA SER A 477 -7.06 19.75 6.44
C SER A 477 -5.64 20.29 6.62
N LYS A 478 -4.99 19.94 7.74
CA LYS A 478 -3.57 20.29 8.00
C LYS A 478 -2.62 19.70 6.95
N TRP A 479 -2.94 18.53 6.40
CA TRP A 479 -2.14 17.89 5.35
C TRP A 479 -2.45 18.41 3.95
N ALA A 480 -3.69 18.82 3.69
CA ALA A 480 -4.13 19.33 2.40
C ALA A 480 -3.42 20.64 2.01
N ALA A 481 -2.96 21.41 3.00
CA ALA A 481 -2.11 22.59 2.78
C ALA A 481 -0.66 22.25 2.34
N LYS A 482 -0.23 20.98 2.46
CA LYS A 482 1.11 20.53 2.07
C LYS A 482 1.07 19.88 0.68
N SER A 483 2.10 20.12 -0.13
CA SER A 483 2.29 19.54 -1.47
C SER A 483 2.70 18.05 -1.39
N LEU A 484 1.76 17.18 -0.99
CA LEU A 484 2.02 15.75 -0.76
C LEU A 484 1.82 14.90 -2.02
N SER A 485 2.75 13.97 -2.25
CA SER A 485 2.61 12.93 -3.27
C SER A 485 1.52 11.91 -2.92
N PHE A 486 1.00 11.17 -3.91
CA PHE A 486 0.03 10.08 -3.67
C PHE A 486 0.52 9.08 -2.61
N ALA A 487 1.80 8.70 -2.67
CA ALA A 487 2.39 7.78 -1.69
C ALA A 487 2.44 8.38 -0.28
N GLY A 488 2.79 9.67 -0.16
CA GLY A 488 2.75 10.39 1.11
C GLY A 488 1.36 10.47 1.71
N ARG A 489 0.34 10.76 0.89
CA ARG A 489 -1.07 10.80 1.34
C ARG A 489 -1.56 9.43 1.79
N LEU A 490 -1.24 8.36 1.05
CA LEU A 490 -1.58 6.98 1.43
C LEU A 490 -0.93 6.58 2.76
N GLU A 491 0.33 6.96 2.98
CA GLU A 491 1.06 6.63 4.20
C GLU A 491 0.48 7.35 5.42
N LEU A 492 0.05 8.61 5.29
CA LEU A 492 -0.63 9.35 6.37
C LEU A 492 -1.99 8.73 6.73
N ILE A 493 -2.76 8.27 5.74
CA ILE A 493 -4.00 7.54 5.99
C ILE A 493 -3.71 6.26 6.80
N ARG A 494 -2.70 5.48 6.36
CA ARG A 494 -2.35 4.21 7.01
C ARG A 494 -1.75 4.36 8.40
N SER A 495 -0.89 5.35 8.62
CA SER A 495 -0.16 5.51 9.87
C SER A 495 -0.95 6.28 10.92
N VAL A 496 -1.68 7.33 10.50
CA VAL A 496 -2.38 8.23 11.42
C VAL A 496 -3.87 7.94 11.46
N ILE A 497 -4.58 8.03 10.32
CA ILE A 497 -6.05 7.92 10.33
C ILE A 497 -6.48 6.53 10.77
N GLN A 498 -5.86 5.48 10.23
CA GLN A 498 -6.12 4.12 10.64
C GLN A 498 -5.80 3.90 12.13
N GLY A 499 -4.77 4.55 12.67
CA GLY A 499 -4.48 4.53 14.11
C GLY A 499 -5.60 5.15 14.95
N VAL A 500 -6.14 6.30 14.51
CA VAL A 500 -7.28 6.97 15.16
C VAL A 500 -8.55 6.11 15.09
N GLU A 501 -8.86 5.52 13.92
CA GLU A 501 -9.97 4.60 13.75
C GLU A 501 -9.84 3.36 14.65
N CYS A 502 -8.66 2.73 14.67
CA CYS A 502 -8.39 1.56 15.48
C CYS A 502 -8.56 1.84 16.98
N PHE A 503 -8.14 3.02 17.46
CA PHE A 503 -8.34 3.42 18.85
C PHE A 503 -9.82 3.47 19.23
N TRP A 504 -10.67 4.04 18.36
CA TRP A 504 -12.11 4.08 18.60
C TRP A 504 -12.76 2.69 18.49
N LEU A 505 -12.36 1.89 17.51
CA LEU A 505 -12.87 0.53 17.28
C LEU A 505 -12.55 -0.45 18.42
N GLN A 506 -11.49 -0.20 19.19
CA GLN A 506 -11.17 -0.98 20.38
C GLN A 506 -12.22 -0.83 21.48
N ILE A 507 -12.99 0.26 21.47
CA ILE A 507 -13.88 0.65 22.57
C ILE A 507 -15.34 0.59 22.12
N PHE A 508 -15.66 1.07 20.91
CA PHE A 508 -17.01 1.09 20.37
C PHE A 508 -17.08 0.52 18.94
N PRO A 509 -18.14 -0.23 18.60
CA PRO A 509 -18.42 -0.59 17.21
C PRO A 509 -18.89 0.65 16.43
N LEU A 510 -18.16 1.03 15.38
CA LEU A 510 -18.50 2.19 14.55
C LEU A 510 -19.77 1.94 13.72
N PRO A 511 -20.75 2.86 13.72
CA PRO A 511 -21.91 2.80 12.83
C PRO A 511 -21.50 2.88 11.35
N ALA A 512 -22.23 2.19 10.47
CA ALA A 512 -21.94 2.18 9.03
C ALA A 512 -21.92 3.60 8.42
N THR A 513 -22.83 4.47 8.85
CA THR A 513 -22.90 5.88 8.43
C THR A 513 -21.64 6.68 8.80
N VAL A 514 -21.01 6.38 9.94
CA VAL A 514 -19.75 7.02 10.36
C VAL A 514 -18.58 6.50 9.52
N ILE A 515 -18.51 5.19 9.28
CA ILE A 515 -17.49 4.57 8.42
C ILE A 515 -17.54 5.17 7.01
N GLU A 516 -18.73 5.34 6.45
CA GLU A 516 -18.90 5.94 5.12
C GLU A 516 -18.41 7.40 5.07
N LYS A 517 -18.69 8.20 6.10
CA LYS A 517 -18.16 9.57 6.22
C LYS A 517 -16.63 9.59 6.25
N ILE A 518 -16.02 8.71 7.05
CA ILE A 518 -14.56 8.62 7.15
C ILE A 518 -13.94 8.16 5.82
N HIS A 519 -14.50 7.13 5.19
CA HIS A 519 -14.07 6.69 3.87
C HIS A 519 -14.18 7.79 2.82
N HIS A 520 -15.21 8.64 2.89
CA HIS A 520 -15.37 9.78 2.00
C HIS A 520 -14.24 10.80 2.17
N LEU A 521 -13.91 11.17 3.42
CA LEU A 521 -12.79 12.06 3.73
C LEU A 521 -11.45 11.51 3.22
N CYS A 522 -11.15 10.25 3.54
CA CYS A 522 -9.92 9.58 3.11
C CYS A 522 -9.81 9.48 1.58
N ARG A 523 -10.91 9.19 0.90
CA ARG A 523 -10.96 9.12 -0.56
C ARG A 523 -10.67 10.49 -1.19
N ASN A 524 -11.35 11.54 -0.73
CA ASN A 524 -11.14 12.89 -1.25
C ASN A 524 -9.69 13.35 -1.02
N PHE A 525 -9.13 13.07 0.16
CA PHE A 525 -7.74 13.38 0.48
C PHE A 525 -6.75 12.61 -0.42
N LEU A 526 -6.93 11.29 -0.57
CA LEU A 526 -6.00 10.45 -1.33
C LEU A 526 -5.93 10.85 -2.81
N TRP A 527 -7.10 11.05 -3.43
CA TRP A 527 -7.26 11.23 -4.87
C TRP A 527 -7.26 12.68 -5.32
N ASN A 528 -7.46 13.63 -4.40
CA ASN A 528 -7.54 15.07 -4.70
C ASN A 528 -8.65 15.42 -5.70
N SER A 529 -9.72 14.62 -5.76
CA SER A 529 -10.86 14.77 -6.67
C SER A 529 -12.14 14.20 -6.06
N ARG A 530 -13.32 14.73 -6.46
CA ARG A 530 -14.64 14.20 -6.04
C ARG A 530 -15.03 12.87 -6.70
N ARG A 531 -14.22 12.35 -7.64
CA ARG A 531 -14.47 11.11 -8.39
C ARG A 531 -13.20 10.26 -8.45
N ALA A 532 -13.34 8.94 -8.35
CA ALA A 532 -12.24 8.03 -8.65
C ALA A 532 -11.73 8.30 -10.10
N PRO A 533 -10.41 8.40 -10.34
CA PRO A 533 -9.87 8.79 -11.65
C PRO A 533 -10.20 7.82 -12.80
N VAL A 534 -10.69 6.63 -12.48
CA VAL A 534 -11.09 5.61 -13.45
C VAL A 534 -12.37 4.95 -12.92
N ALA A 535 -13.51 5.20 -13.57
CA ALA A 535 -14.69 4.39 -13.36
C ALA A 535 -14.40 3.00 -13.93
N TRP A 536 -14.50 1.95 -13.11
CA TRP A 536 -14.23 0.58 -13.53
C TRP A 536 -15.02 0.20 -14.79
N GLU A 537 -16.26 0.67 -14.88
CA GLU A 537 -17.14 0.48 -16.04
C GLU A 537 -16.58 1.13 -17.32
N GLU A 538 -16.12 2.38 -17.25
CA GLU A 538 -15.49 3.04 -18.41
C GLU A 538 -14.18 2.35 -18.82
N TRP A 539 -13.38 1.89 -17.87
CA TRP A 539 -12.13 1.19 -18.17
C TRP A 539 -12.39 -0.18 -18.80
N VAL A 540 -13.32 -0.95 -18.26
CA VAL A 540 -13.71 -2.24 -18.84
C VAL A 540 -14.28 -2.05 -20.25
N ASN A 541 -15.17 -1.08 -20.41
CA ASN A 541 -15.75 -0.75 -21.71
C ASN A 541 -14.72 -0.25 -22.72
N ASN A 542 -13.75 0.58 -22.32
CA ASN A 542 -12.80 1.18 -23.27
C ASN A 542 -11.58 0.29 -23.56
N VAL A 543 -11.11 -0.49 -22.58
CA VAL A 543 -9.89 -1.31 -22.73
C VAL A 543 -10.22 -2.71 -23.23
N TYR A 544 -11.25 -3.35 -22.66
CA TYR A 544 -11.55 -4.75 -22.96
C TYR A 544 -12.68 -4.89 -23.97
N LEU A 545 -13.83 -4.28 -23.69
CA LEU A 545 -15.04 -4.49 -24.51
C LEU A 545 -15.06 -3.63 -25.78
N ARG A 546 -14.36 -2.49 -25.78
CA ARG A 546 -14.28 -1.50 -26.86
C ARG A 546 -15.66 -1.10 -27.40
N GLY A 547 -16.61 -0.83 -26.49
CA GLY A 547 -17.99 -0.50 -26.83
C GLY A 547 -18.88 -1.71 -27.18
N GLY A 548 -18.32 -2.92 -27.21
CA GLY A 548 -19.07 -4.17 -27.38
C GLY A 548 -19.73 -4.66 -26.08
N SER A 549 -20.60 -5.66 -26.22
CA SER A 549 -21.25 -6.29 -25.08
C SER A 549 -20.32 -7.27 -24.37
N ILE A 550 -20.36 -7.29 -23.03
CA ILE A 550 -19.73 -8.37 -22.24
C ILE A 550 -20.25 -9.75 -22.65
N TRP A 551 -21.40 -9.85 -23.33
CA TRP A 551 -21.97 -11.12 -23.78
C TRP A 551 -21.34 -11.68 -25.06
N GLU A 552 -20.68 -10.83 -25.83
CA GLU A 552 -20.06 -11.17 -27.11
C GLU A 552 -18.53 -11.13 -27.05
N TRP A 553 -17.98 -10.51 -26.01
CA TRP A 553 -16.55 -10.33 -25.81
C TRP A 553 -15.78 -11.64 -25.63
N GLN A 554 -14.64 -11.83 -26.30
CA GLN A 554 -13.82 -13.03 -26.15
C GLN A 554 -12.50 -12.72 -25.44
N PRO A 555 -12.19 -13.37 -24.30
CA PRO A 555 -10.97 -13.11 -23.54
C PRO A 555 -9.70 -13.55 -24.27
N LYS A 556 -8.68 -12.70 -24.28
CA LYS A 556 -7.34 -12.97 -24.84
C LYS A 556 -6.33 -13.34 -23.74
N LYS A 557 -5.24 -14.02 -24.11
CA LYS A 557 -4.19 -14.48 -23.16
C LYS A 557 -3.56 -13.34 -22.34
N GLY A 558 -3.49 -12.13 -22.91
CA GLY A 558 -2.99 -10.91 -22.27
C GLY A 558 -4.01 -10.16 -21.38
N ASP A 559 -5.27 -10.59 -21.36
CA ASP A 559 -6.32 -9.89 -20.61
C ASP A 559 -6.26 -10.19 -19.11
N SER A 560 -6.87 -9.27 -18.33
CA SER A 560 -6.93 -9.35 -16.87
C SER A 560 -7.41 -10.73 -16.42
N PRO A 561 -6.68 -11.43 -15.53
CA PRO A 561 -7.11 -12.73 -15.00
C PRO A 561 -8.53 -12.71 -14.41
N LEU A 562 -8.91 -11.58 -13.79
CA LEU A 562 -10.26 -11.39 -13.24
C LEU A 562 -11.32 -11.38 -14.34
N LEU A 563 -11.12 -10.62 -15.42
CA LEU A 563 -12.06 -10.52 -16.53
C LEU A 563 -12.17 -11.83 -17.31
N ARG A 564 -11.06 -12.53 -17.49
CA ARG A 564 -11.08 -13.88 -18.07
C ARG A 564 -11.91 -14.84 -17.23
N ARG A 565 -11.80 -14.76 -15.90
CA ARG A 565 -12.61 -15.58 -15.00
C ARG A 565 -14.09 -15.23 -15.06
N LEU A 566 -14.42 -13.95 -15.25
CA LEU A 566 -15.80 -13.51 -15.46
C LEU A 566 -16.36 -13.99 -16.80
N ALA A 567 -15.55 -14.00 -17.87
CA ALA A 567 -15.91 -14.60 -19.15
C ALA A 567 -16.13 -16.12 -19.03
N ASP A 568 -15.26 -16.86 -18.32
CA ASP A 568 -15.49 -18.29 -18.05
C ASP A 568 -16.85 -18.55 -17.37
N ILE A 569 -17.22 -17.70 -16.39
CA ILE A 569 -18.49 -17.81 -15.67
C ILE A 569 -19.66 -17.52 -16.61
N ARG A 570 -19.56 -16.46 -17.41
CA ARG A 570 -20.54 -16.10 -18.44
C ARG A 570 -20.74 -17.25 -19.43
N ASP A 571 -19.66 -17.81 -19.97
CA ASP A 571 -19.73 -18.87 -20.98
C ASP A 571 -20.39 -20.13 -20.42
N ARG A 572 -20.08 -20.50 -19.18
CA ARG A 572 -20.78 -21.58 -18.48
C ARG A 572 -22.26 -21.31 -18.27
N LEU A 573 -22.66 -20.05 -18.04
CA LEU A 573 -24.08 -19.67 -17.96
C LEU A 573 -24.76 -19.81 -19.33
N ILE A 574 -24.12 -19.34 -20.41
CA ILE A 574 -24.63 -19.50 -21.78
C ILE A 574 -24.81 -20.98 -22.10
N THR A 575 -23.83 -21.83 -21.77
CA THR A 575 -23.93 -23.28 -21.95
C THR A 575 -25.09 -23.88 -21.16
N ALA A 576 -25.28 -23.46 -19.91
CA ALA A 576 -26.34 -23.99 -19.04
C ALA A 576 -27.77 -23.60 -19.50
N PHE A 577 -27.94 -22.41 -20.07
CA PHE A 577 -29.23 -21.88 -20.53
C PHE A 577 -29.44 -21.96 -22.04
N GLY A 578 -28.49 -22.56 -22.79
CA GLY A 578 -28.54 -22.80 -24.23
C GLY A 578 -28.39 -21.57 -25.12
N LYS A 579 -28.76 -20.37 -24.65
CA LYS A 579 -28.64 -19.10 -25.40
C LYS A 579 -28.45 -17.90 -24.48
N THR A 580 -27.76 -16.87 -24.99
CA THR A 580 -27.46 -15.63 -24.26
C THR A 580 -28.70 -14.94 -23.69
N GLY A 581 -29.77 -14.83 -24.49
CA GLY A 581 -31.03 -14.19 -24.05
C GLY A 581 -31.64 -14.87 -22.82
N ALA A 582 -31.68 -16.20 -22.79
CA ALA A 582 -32.22 -16.96 -21.66
C ALA A 582 -31.32 -16.87 -20.40
N ALA A 583 -30.00 -16.81 -20.58
CA ALA A 583 -29.07 -16.58 -19.48
C ALA A 583 -29.24 -15.17 -18.87
N VAL A 584 -29.42 -14.15 -19.71
CA VAL A 584 -29.68 -12.77 -19.28
C VAL A 584 -31.03 -12.66 -18.59
N GLU A 585 -32.09 -13.21 -19.18
CA GLU A 585 -33.45 -13.19 -18.63
C GLU A 585 -33.55 -13.95 -17.30
N SER A 586 -32.93 -15.14 -17.19
CA SER A 586 -32.92 -15.91 -15.94
C SER A 586 -32.25 -15.15 -14.79
N MET A 587 -31.23 -14.35 -15.09
CA MET A 587 -30.58 -13.50 -14.08
C MET A 587 -31.36 -12.22 -13.81
N ALA A 588 -31.95 -11.60 -14.84
CA ALA A 588 -32.73 -10.37 -14.74
C ALA A 588 -34.08 -10.58 -14.04
N ALA A 589 -34.74 -11.73 -14.24
CA ALA A 589 -36.00 -12.10 -13.58
C ALA A 589 -35.88 -12.18 -12.04
N SER A 590 -34.67 -12.12 -11.49
CA SER A 590 -34.39 -12.17 -10.06
C SER A 590 -34.14 -10.80 -9.39
N SER A 591 -34.24 -9.67 -10.11
CA SER A 591 -34.14 -8.32 -9.54
C SER A 591 -34.52 -7.18 -10.51
N ASN A 592 -35.12 -6.10 -9.99
CA ASN A 592 -35.48 -4.87 -10.72
C ASN A 592 -34.30 -3.98 -11.21
N LEU A 593 -33.11 -4.53 -11.53
CA LEU A 593 -31.94 -3.73 -11.92
C LEU A 593 -31.14 -4.34 -13.08
N LYS A 594 -30.67 -3.45 -13.97
CA LYS A 594 -29.85 -3.72 -15.17
C LYS A 594 -28.45 -4.24 -14.80
N GLY A 595 -28.18 -5.55 -14.75
CA GLY A 595 -26.80 -6.06 -14.72
C GLY A 595 -26.58 -7.48 -14.15
N LEU A 596 -25.36 -8.01 -14.37
CA LEU A 596 -24.88 -9.30 -13.87
C LEU A 596 -24.47 -9.21 -12.38
N GLU A 597 -25.24 -9.81 -11.47
CA GLU A 597 -24.84 -9.97 -10.06
C GLU A 597 -23.93 -11.21 -9.88
N THR A 598 -22.64 -10.96 -9.64
CA THR A 598 -21.62 -12.02 -9.44
C THR A 598 -21.94 -12.97 -8.28
N SER A 599 -22.68 -12.51 -7.27
CA SER A 599 -23.13 -13.33 -6.14
C SER A 599 -24.15 -14.41 -6.55
N LYS A 600 -25.05 -14.12 -7.49
CA LYS A 600 -26.07 -15.07 -7.97
C LYS A 600 -25.48 -16.09 -8.94
N ALA A 601 -24.61 -15.64 -9.85
CA ALA A 601 -23.81 -16.55 -10.68
C ALA A 601 -22.97 -17.48 -9.80
N TYR A 602 -22.35 -16.95 -8.74
CA TYR A 602 -21.65 -17.76 -7.76
C TYR A 602 -22.56 -18.77 -7.05
N GLU A 603 -23.75 -18.38 -6.57
CA GLU A 603 -24.71 -19.31 -5.95
C GLU A 603 -25.23 -20.40 -6.91
N TYR A 604 -25.28 -20.14 -8.22
CA TYR A 604 -25.61 -21.15 -9.23
C TYR A 604 -24.49 -22.19 -9.41
N PHE A 605 -23.24 -21.73 -9.57
CA PHE A 605 -22.08 -22.63 -9.73
C PHE A 605 -21.62 -23.28 -8.43
N ARG A 606 -21.98 -22.68 -7.29
CA ARG A 606 -21.64 -23.20 -5.98
C ARG A 606 -22.38 -24.52 -5.77
N PRO A 607 -21.67 -25.62 -5.47
CA PRO A 607 -22.32 -26.84 -5.03
C PRO A 607 -23.22 -26.53 -3.83
N LYS A 608 -24.53 -26.78 -3.96
CA LYS A 608 -25.48 -26.62 -2.86
C LYS A 608 -25.20 -27.71 -1.83
N HIS A 609 -24.25 -27.44 -0.93
CA HIS A 609 -24.04 -28.29 0.23
C HIS A 609 -25.27 -28.25 1.12
N THR A 610 -25.65 -29.41 1.66
CA THR A 610 -26.75 -29.53 2.62
C THR A 610 -26.53 -28.52 3.75
N ARG A 611 -27.51 -27.63 3.97
CA ARG A 611 -27.46 -26.67 5.09
C ARG A 611 -27.20 -27.46 6.36
N GLN A 612 -26.05 -27.19 6.96
CA GLN A 612 -25.62 -27.90 8.15
C GLN A 612 -26.55 -27.55 9.31
N PRO A 613 -27.27 -28.53 9.92
CA PRO A 613 -28.28 -28.26 10.94
C PRO A 613 -27.74 -27.46 12.14
N TRP A 614 -26.48 -27.72 12.52
CA TRP A 614 -25.81 -27.02 13.61
C TRP A 614 -25.58 -25.52 13.36
N LYS A 615 -25.63 -25.03 12.11
CA LYS A 615 -25.37 -23.59 11.81
C LYS A 615 -26.34 -22.69 12.59
N ALA A 616 -27.60 -23.09 12.65
CA ALA A 616 -28.64 -22.38 13.39
C ALA A 616 -28.52 -22.55 14.92
N ALA A 617 -27.72 -23.49 15.41
CA ALA A 617 -27.47 -23.65 16.84
C ALA A 617 -26.30 -22.77 17.34
N ILE A 618 -25.32 -22.48 16.48
CA ILE A 618 -24.11 -21.71 16.84
C ILE A 618 -24.27 -20.21 16.63
N TRP A 619 -24.75 -19.81 15.45
CA TRP A 619 -24.68 -18.43 14.99
C TRP A 619 -25.98 -17.69 15.32
N ARG A 620 -26.22 -17.51 16.62
CA ARG A 620 -27.36 -16.77 17.14
C ARG A 620 -26.89 -15.44 17.72
N ALA A 621 -27.62 -14.36 17.42
CA ALA A 621 -27.27 -13.02 17.88
C ALA A 621 -27.17 -12.91 19.42
N PHE A 622 -27.89 -13.76 20.15
CA PHE A 622 -27.86 -13.79 21.62
C PHE A 622 -26.67 -14.58 22.21
N ILE A 623 -25.87 -15.27 21.39
CA ILE A 623 -24.64 -15.94 21.84
C ILE A 623 -23.47 -15.01 21.53
N PRO A 624 -22.70 -14.53 22.54
CA PRO A 624 -21.59 -13.62 22.25
C PRO A 624 -20.55 -14.28 21.33
N PRO A 625 -19.95 -13.55 20.37
CA PRO A 625 -19.15 -14.12 19.28
C PRO A 625 -18.02 -15.07 19.71
N LYS A 626 -17.34 -14.77 20.83
CA LYS A 626 -16.27 -15.61 21.36
C LYS A 626 -16.73 -17.03 21.71
N TYR A 627 -17.93 -17.18 22.25
CA TYR A 627 -18.51 -18.48 22.60
C TYR A 627 -18.93 -19.24 21.34
N SER A 628 -19.57 -18.57 20.39
CA SER A 628 -19.95 -19.14 19.09
C SER A 628 -18.73 -19.63 18.31
N PHE A 629 -17.63 -18.89 18.32
CA PHE A 629 -16.42 -19.26 17.61
C PHE A 629 -15.76 -20.52 18.18
N ILE A 630 -15.59 -20.62 19.50
CA ILE A 630 -15.01 -21.81 20.13
C ILE A 630 -15.94 -23.03 19.98
N LEU A 631 -17.25 -22.84 20.10
CA LEU A 631 -18.23 -23.90 19.82
C LEU A 631 -18.16 -24.39 18.36
N TRP A 632 -17.98 -23.48 17.41
CA TRP A 632 -17.78 -23.80 15.99
C TRP A 632 -16.51 -24.62 15.74
N LEU A 633 -15.39 -24.24 16.35
CA LEU A 633 -14.16 -25.05 16.29
C LEU A 633 -14.38 -26.45 16.87
N GLY A 634 -15.11 -26.56 17.98
CA GLY A 634 -15.47 -27.85 18.58
C GLY A 634 -16.31 -28.71 17.65
N ILE A 635 -17.34 -28.14 17.02
CA ILE A 635 -18.21 -28.83 16.05
C ILE A 635 -17.42 -29.29 14.82
N ARG A 636 -16.41 -28.53 14.38
CA ARG A 636 -15.52 -28.88 13.27
C ARG A 636 -14.46 -29.91 13.65
N GLY A 637 -14.37 -30.32 14.93
CA GLY A 637 -13.29 -31.20 15.41
C GLY A 637 -11.91 -30.55 15.28
N ARG A 638 -11.85 -29.22 15.29
CA ARG A 638 -10.64 -28.41 15.10
C ARG A 638 -10.16 -27.75 16.39
N LEU A 639 -10.79 -28.06 17.52
CA LEU A 639 -10.11 -27.88 18.79
C LEU A 639 -8.97 -28.91 18.80
N ALA A 640 -7.73 -28.45 18.88
CA ALA A 640 -6.55 -29.31 18.98
C ALA A 640 -6.59 -30.01 20.34
N THR A 641 -7.33 -31.12 20.42
CA THR A 641 -7.74 -31.76 21.69
C THR A 641 -7.63 -33.27 21.57
N ARG A 642 -6.43 -33.81 21.76
CA ARG A 642 -6.23 -35.25 21.97
C ARG A 642 -5.89 -35.64 23.42
N ASP A 643 -6.07 -34.74 24.39
CA ASP A 643 -5.89 -35.05 25.81
C ASP A 643 -7.22 -34.97 26.56
N ARG A 644 -7.72 -36.13 27.00
CA ARG A 644 -8.95 -36.27 27.79
C ARG A 644 -8.61 -36.06 29.27
N LEU A 645 -8.65 -34.81 29.74
CA LEU A 645 -8.56 -34.54 31.18
C LEU A 645 -9.81 -35.12 31.87
N ALA A 646 -9.61 -35.97 32.89
CA ALA A 646 -10.69 -36.70 33.57
C ALA A 646 -11.74 -35.74 34.19
N PHE A 647 -11.31 -34.58 34.69
CA PHE A 647 -12.23 -33.60 35.28
C PHE A 647 -13.20 -32.95 34.29
N LEU A 648 -12.90 -32.93 32.98
CA LEU A 648 -13.82 -32.37 32.00
C LEU A 648 -15.13 -33.19 31.93
N ALA A 649 -15.07 -34.48 32.26
CA ALA A 649 -16.24 -35.35 32.30
C ALA A 649 -17.14 -35.06 33.51
N CYS A 650 -16.58 -34.82 34.70
CA CYS A 650 -17.37 -34.49 35.88
C CYS A 650 -18.04 -33.12 35.74
N VAL A 651 -17.30 -32.08 35.36
CA VAL A 651 -17.86 -30.73 35.13
C VAL A 651 -18.99 -30.76 34.10
N TRP A 652 -18.81 -31.51 33.02
CA TRP A 652 -19.85 -31.64 32.00
C TRP A 652 -21.10 -32.39 32.51
N SER A 653 -20.92 -33.40 33.37
CA SER A 653 -22.04 -34.12 34.00
C SER A 653 -22.89 -33.20 34.87
N ASP A 654 -22.25 -32.36 35.69
CA ASP A 654 -22.93 -31.45 36.61
C ASP A 654 -23.69 -30.34 35.88
N ILE A 655 -23.08 -29.81 34.82
CA ILE A 655 -23.74 -28.83 33.95
C ILE A 655 -24.91 -29.45 33.19
N ARG A 656 -24.78 -30.69 32.71
CA ARG A 656 -25.87 -31.40 32.03
C ARG A 656 -27.07 -31.60 32.96
N GLN A 657 -26.81 -32.02 34.21
CA GLN A 657 -27.85 -32.19 35.23
C GLN A 657 -28.53 -30.85 35.53
N TRP A 658 -27.74 -29.79 35.70
CA TRP A 658 -28.25 -28.43 35.92
C TRP A 658 -29.12 -27.91 34.76
N LEU A 659 -28.79 -28.23 33.50
CA LEU A 659 -29.56 -27.79 32.32
C LEU A 659 -30.78 -28.67 31.98
N GLY A 660 -31.09 -29.68 32.81
CA GLY A 660 -32.20 -30.59 32.60
C GLY A 660 -32.09 -31.42 31.33
N ILE A 661 -30.87 -31.75 30.89
CA ILE A 661 -30.66 -32.53 29.66
C ILE A 661 -30.70 -34.03 29.99
N ASN A 662 -31.89 -34.64 29.79
CA ASN A 662 -32.18 -36.03 30.16
C ASN A 662 -31.38 -37.08 29.35
N ARG A 663 -30.85 -36.72 28.18
CA ARG A 663 -30.04 -37.63 27.37
C ARG A 663 -28.66 -37.82 27.98
N ARG A 664 -28.19 -39.08 28.09
CA ARG A 664 -26.86 -39.42 28.62
C ARG A 664 -25.76 -38.93 27.67
N MET A 665 -25.29 -37.70 27.88
CA MET A 665 -24.18 -37.08 27.16
C MET A 665 -23.06 -36.82 28.17
N SER A 666 -22.19 -37.79 28.42
CA SER A 666 -21.13 -37.68 29.45
C SER A 666 -19.89 -36.91 28.99
N THR A 667 -19.85 -36.43 27.74
CA THR A 667 -18.70 -35.71 27.20
C THR A 667 -19.14 -34.51 26.35
N ILE A 668 -18.24 -33.52 26.24
CA ILE A 668 -18.36 -32.39 25.31
C ILE A 668 -18.58 -32.88 23.87
N LEU A 669 -17.89 -33.94 23.46
CA LEU A 669 -18.03 -34.56 22.14
C LEU A 669 -19.45 -35.10 21.91
N SER A 670 -20.05 -35.74 22.91
CA SER A 670 -21.43 -36.22 22.85
C SER A 670 -22.43 -35.06 22.77
N ALA A 671 -22.20 -33.98 23.50
CA ALA A 671 -23.02 -32.76 23.44
C ALA A 671 -22.93 -32.05 22.08
N ILE A 672 -21.72 -31.97 21.51
CA ILE A 672 -21.46 -31.46 20.16
C ILE A 672 -22.14 -32.34 19.10
N LYS A 673 -22.10 -33.67 19.24
CA LYS A 673 -22.80 -34.61 18.34
C LYS A 673 -24.32 -34.47 18.44
N TRP A 674 -24.85 -34.22 19.64
CA TRP A 674 -26.27 -33.95 19.84
C TRP A 674 -26.70 -32.61 19.21
N LEU A 675 -25.94 -31.54 19.43
CA LEU A 675 -26.13 -30.24 18.75
C LEU A 675 -26.17 -30.35 17.22
N LYS A 676 -25.37 -31.25 16.65
CA LYS A 676 -25.36 -31.51 15.20
C LYS A 676 -26.67 -32.10 14.67
N LYS A 677 -27.47 -32.75 15.52
CA LYS A 677 -28.68 -33.50 15.14
C LYS A 677 -29.99 -32.79 15.47
N GLU A 678 -29.99 -31.76 16.32
CA GLU A 678 -31.25 -31.16 16.79
C GLU A 678 -31.88 -30.11 15.87
N LYS A 679 -33.22 -30.10 15.82
CA LYS A 679 -34.04 -29.05 15.19
C LYS A 679 -34.38 -28.01 16.27
N THR A 680 -33.94 -26.76 16.09
CA THR A 680 -34.09 -25.70 17.10
C THR A 680 -35.54 -25.22 17.24
N GLY A 681 -36.15 -25.41 18.42
CA GLY A 681 -37.41 -24.74 18.79
C GLY A 681 -37.20 -23.30 19.29
N SER A 682 -38.24 -22.45 19.21
CA SER A 682 -38.18 -21.02 19.52
C SER A 682 -38.29 -20.64 21.01
N SER A 683 -38.51 -21.63 21.90
CA SER A 683 -38.74 -21.38 23.33
C SER A 683 -37.53 -20.74 24.02
N VAL A 684 -37.80 -19.91 25.03
CA VAL A 684 -36.77 -19.25 25.86
C VAL A 684 -35.84 -20.29 26.50
N GLN A 685 -36.40 -21.41 26.96
CA GLN A 685 -35.64 -22.54 27.52
C GLN A 685 -34.62 -23.14 26.51
N ASN A 686 -34.98 -23.25 25.23
CA ASN A 686 -34.05 -23.74 24.20
C ASN A 686 -32.94 -22.72 23.89
N LYS A 687 -33.25 -21.42 23.88
CA LYS A 687 -32.24 -20.36 23.75
C LYS A 687 -31.27 -20.39 24.92
N ALA A 688 -31.78 -20.63 26.13
CA ALA A 688 -30.99 -20.71 27.34
C ALA A 688 -30.07 -21.93 27.37
N ARG A 689 -30.55 -23.11 26.97
CA ARG A 689 -29.72 -24.33 26.82
C ARG A 689 -28.60 -24.15 25.79
N LEU A 690 -28.89 -23.52 24.64
CA LEU A 690 -27.89 -23.25 23.61
C LEU A 690 -26.79 -22.30 24.09
N LEU A 691 -27.19 -21.22 24.77
CA LEU A 691 -26.26 -20.27 25.37
C LEU A 691 -25.40 -20.94 26.45
N ALA A 692 -26.02 -21.72 27.33
CA ALA A 692 -25.33 -22.43 28.40
C ALA A 692 -24.30 -23.42 27.86
N LEU A 693 -24.65 -24.17 26.80
CA LEU A 693 -23.75 -25.09 26.14
C LEU A 693 -22.56 -24.37 25.48
N ALA A 694 -22.78 -23.24 24.81
CA ALA A 694 -21.71 -22.43 24.24
C ALA A 694 -20.76 -21.87 25.32
N CYS A 695 -21.32 -21.38 26.43
CA CYS A 695 -20.54 -20.88 27.58
C CYS A 695 -19.71 -21.98 28.23
N THR A 696 -20.29 -23.17 28.36
CA THR A 696 -19.63 -24.34 28.95
C THR A 696 -18.45 -24.80 28.10
N VAL A 697 -18.63 -24.93 26.78
CA VAL A 697 -17.55 -25.35 25.87
C VAL A 697 -16.39 -24.35 25.89
N TYR A 698 -16.69 -23.04 25.90
CA TYR A 698 -15.67 -22.00 26.00
C TYR A 698 -14.92 -22.03 27.34
N SER A 699 -15.64 -22.13 28.45
CA SER A 699 -15.04 -22.09 29.79
C SER A 699 -14.17 -23.32 30.05
N LEU A 700 -14.60 -24.50 29.58
CA LEU A 700 -13.81 -25.72 29.61
C LEU A 700 -12.55 -25.60 28.74
N TRP A 701 -12.67 -25.05 27.52
CA TRP A 701 -11.51 -24.79 26.66
C TRP A 701 -10.51 -23.83 27.31
N ARG A 702 -11.00 -22.74 27.91
CA ARG A 702 -10.18 -21.75 28.60
C ARG A 702 -9.46 -22.37 29.80
N HIS A 703 -10.20 -23.00 30.72
CA HIS A 703 -9.61 -23.57 31.93
C HIS A 703 -8.60 -24.68 31.61
N ARG A 704 -8.86 -25.52 30.59
CA ARG A 704 -7.89 -26.50 30.10
C ARG A 704 -6.59 -25.85 29.61
N ASN A 705 -6.67 -24.71 28.92
CA ASN A 705 -5.47 -23.99 28.49
C ASN A 705 -4.73 -23.38 29.68
N GLU A 706 -5.43 -22.89 30.69
CA GLU A 706 -4.82 -22.41 31.93
C GLU A 706 -4.12 -23.56 32.69
N VAL A 707 -4.69 -24.76 32.71
CA VAL A 707 -4.04 -25.94 33.31
C VAL A 707 -2.79 -26.37 32.52
N ILE A 708 -2.87 -26.44 31.19
CA ILE A 708 -1.78 -26.98 30.35
C ILE A 708 -0.66 -25.98 30.12
N PHE A 709 -1.00 -24.72 29.83
CA PHE A 709 -0.02 -23.71 29.41
C PHE A 709 0.37 -22.77 30.56
N GLU A 710 -0.49 -22.59 31.57
CA GLU A 710 -0.22 -21.72 32.72
C GLU A 710 0.04 -22.53 34.01
N GLY A 711 -0.02 -23.87 33.96
CA GLY A 711 0.27 -24.74 35.11
C GLY A 711 -0.74 -24.64 36.27
N LYS A 712 -1.93 -24.08 36.06
CA LYS A 712 -2.94 -23.98 37.13
C LYS A 712 -3.46 -25.35 37.56
N ALA A 713 -3.76 -25.50 38.86
CA ALA A 713 -4.43 -26.69 39.37
C ALA A 713 -5.87 -26.80 38.83
N PRO A 714 -6.33 -28.00 38.44
CA PRO A 714 -7.71 -28.20 38.01
C PRO A 714 -8.68 -28.00 39.20
N CYS A 715 -9.70 -27.16 39.03
CA CYS A 715 -10.74 -26.91 40.04
C CYS A 715 -12.13 -27.14 39.45
N PRO A 716 -12.65 -28.37 39.51
CA PRO A 716 -13.93 -28.73 38.88
C PRO A 716 -15.12 -27.97 39.48
N GLU A 717 -15.24 -27.89 40.81
CA GLU A 717 -16.38 -27.22 41.44
C GLU A 717 -16.39 -25.72 41.12
N GLY A 718 -15.23 -25.06 41.24
CA GLY A 718 -15.08 -23.65 40.91
C GLY A 718 -15.41 -23.34 39.45
N LEU A 719 -15.06 -24.25 38.53
CA LEU A 719 -15.41 -24.12 37.12
C LEU A 719 -16.91 -24.26 36.87
N VAL A 720 -17.59 -25.21 37.53
CA VAL A 720 -19.06 -25.36 37.46
C VAL A 720 -19.74 -24.07 37.94
N ILE A 721 -19.32 -23.52 39.07
CA ILE A 721 -19.85 -22.27 39.63
C ILE A 721 -19.63 -21.11 38.64
N SER A 722 -18.42 -20.96 38.12
CA SER A 722 -18.09 -19.91 37.15
C SER A 722 -18.93 -20.01 35.87
N ILE A 723 -19.17 -21.22 35.37
CA ILE A 723 -20.02 -21.46 34.21
C ILE A 723 -21.45 -21.03 34.51
N ARG A 724 -22.03 -21.46 35.65
CA ARG A 724 -23.38 -21.08 36.07
C ARG A 724 -23.55 -19.57 36.16
N ILE A 725 -22.64 -18.88 36.86
CA ILE A 725 -22.65 -17.42 37.01
C ILE A 725 -22.60 -16.73 35.64
N THR A 726 -21.71 -17.20 34.74
CA THR A 726 -21.58 -16.62 33.39
C THR A 726 -22.87 -16.76 32.60
N VAL A 727 -23.51 -17.93 32.66
CA VAL A 727 -24.77 -18.18 31.96
C VAL A 727 -25.91 -17.35 32.56
N TYR A 728 -26.05 -17.31 33.89
CA TYR A 728 -27.08 -16.48 34.54
C TYR A 728 -26.90 -14.99 34.21
N ARG A 729 -25.67 -14.47 34.26
CA ARG A 729 -25.38 -13.06 33.90
C ARG A 729 -25.80 -12.76 32.46
N LEU A 730 -25.48 -13.64 31.52
CA LEU A 730 -25.86 -13.45 30.12
C LEU A 730 -27.37 -13.60 29.91
N LEU A 731 -28.03 -14.52 30.60
CA LEU A 731 -29.48 -14.68 30.54
C LEU A 731 -30.22 -13.46 31.11
N LEU A 732 -29.77 -12.91 32.24
CA LEU A 732 -30.30 -11.68 32.83
C LEU A 732 -30.17 -10.50 31.86
N THR A 733 -29.04 -10.41 31.15
CA THR A 733 -28.79 -9.35 30.18
C THR A 733 -29.69 -9.49 28.93
N LEU A 734 -29.96 -10.73 28.49
CA LEU A 734 -30.61 -11.01 27.21
C LEU A 734 -32.12 -11.27 27.33
N PHE A 735 -32.58 -11.78 28.46
CA PHE A 735 -33.95 -12.18 28.74
C PHE A 735 -34.38 -11.74 30.16
N PRO A 736 -34.38 -10.43 30.47
CA PRO A 736 -34.64 -9.91 31.82
C PRO A 736 -36.01 -10.32 32.39
N HIS A 737 -37.01 -10.56 31.53
CA HIS A 737 -38.36 -11.00 31.94
C HIS A 737 -38.58 -12.52 31.87
N GLY A 738 -37.57 -13.32 31.52
CA GLY A 738 -37.66 -14.76 31.28
C GLY A 738 -37.10 -15.64 32.40
N MET A 739 -36.93 -15.10 33.62
CA MET A 739 -36.14 -15.71 34.71
C MET A 739 -36.55 -17.14 35.11
N PHE A 740 -37.76 -17.59 34.80
CA PHE A 740 -38.27 -18.89 35.26
C PHE A 740 -38.11 -20.05 34.26
N ALA A 741 -37.40 -19.85 33.15
CA ALA A 741 -37.39 -20.83 32.05
C ALA A 741 -36.29 -21.90 32.09
N LEU A 742 -35.37 -21.91 33.07
CA LEU A 742 -34.24 -22.85 33.09
C LEU A 742 -34.30 -23.84 34.25
#